data_AF-A0A2E6S3F9-F1
#
_entry.id   AF-A0A2E6S3F9-F1
#
_cell.length_a   1.000
_cell.length_b   1.000
_cell.length_c   1.000
_cell.angle_alpha   90.00
_cell.angle_beta   90.00
_cell.angle_gamma   90.00
#
_symmetry.space_group_name_H-M   'P 1'
#
loop_
_entity.id
_entity.type
_entity.pdbx_description
1 polymer ?
#
loop_
_entity_poly.entity_id
_entity_poly.type
_entity_poly.pdbx_seq_one_letter_code
_entity_poly.pdbx_strand_id
1 'polypeptide(L)'
;MNKIVKGFMFLSLGTFLFSQNLLTNPSFEDSLTAWNIWPTDKTNRSIESTGNNVHESSATVTARSGSKLLKTWGQYDGGNDNETPHYYEAAAEPGASYNFSIHAFTHPDDAIRDGGKAYIKIKFFDSNWAELPGAASDTVDSNADSTWRYLSAQAVAPANAAMVQAAIIYFQKGWSGGSVYWDDAYFTTNSFTQIGVVTSKTLWAGSGGDVRGIAAGTDLDGDGKQEVWTTHYNVPDYKGGKGGDGVYGFEYVGSDTLVQIFDETTPFTPNNILTNPGFEDTVGGLAVNGWNTYPAELITRSDHSGIMPDSSRTGDRFLRMHTKPPQTTAGLVEVPRYYEDQDAVIGHHYIFEGYGYIPKSDSLFGDAQAYISLKYFDANWGMIGSDSSSILDDTTPLDTWTPLVVAGTVPAGAKTIQAVITVSTKGVAGATGGSAHFDDMALWRAVGPRSTYGLGTRNVATGDLDGDGKGEVIFLKGRYTDDPQSGLWVYEADGTDNGFSEPWHVNINAFATDSVYGGYTENLVVEDVDGDGLDEVIFAFNGGSNPTAGYSTYSEDRFFVVGVQGDIGVLPKAVEEFVIAPRDRNKDGVRGNDHGGGSAMSMAVADTDGDGKHEIAFFSWNSGNMFVAEATGPDTYVAPDSGEYVRFGSSSFPGNTAGKDDFSFNPTAIDMDGDGKDEIYATGFYTQNIYVYADKDGDATKIGADEVSIVARGHRFGLAAVNSVKDHGAGYFNMSPYGGVPTL
;
A
#
# COMPACT_ATOMS: atom_id res chain seq x y z
N MET A 1 37.63 -28.87 7.33
CA MET A 1 37.47 -29.38 5.95
C MET A 1 36.39 -30.45 5.94
N ASN A 2 35.15 -30.05 5.65
CA ASN A 2 34.08 -30.93 5.20
C ASN A 2 33.21 -30.06 4.31
N LYS A 3 33.26 -30.30 3.00
CA LYS A 3 32.44 -29.63 2.00
C LYS A 3 31.00 -30.09 2.22
N ILE A 4 30.13 -29.17 2.63
CA ILE A 4 28.69 -29.34 2.50
C ILE A 4 28.40 -29.22 1.01
N VAL A 5 27.87 -30.29 0.43
CA VAL A 5 27.34 -30.28 -0.93
C VAL A 5 25.99 -29.55 -0.84
N LYS A 6 25.94 -28.27 -1.25
CA LYS A 6 24.67 -27.60 -1.57
C LYS A 6 24.08 -28.35 -2.78
N GLY A 7 23.06 -29.15 -2.53
CA GLY A 7 22.25 -29.80 -3.53
C GLY A 7 20.79 -29.51 -3.23
N PHE A 8 20.02 -29.22 -4.27
CA PHE A 8 18.56 -29.02 -4.21
C PHE A 8 17.90 -30.14 -3.41
N MET A 9 17.37 -29.81 -2.23
CA MET A 9 16.59 -30.70 -1.38
C MET A 9 15.52 -29.87 -0.66
N PHE A 10 14.26 -30.05 -1.03
CA PHE A 10 13.10 -29.59 -0.26
C PHE A 10 12.98 -30.43 1.01
N LEU A 11 13.23 -29.84 2.17
CA LEU A 11 12.81 -30.40 3.45
C LEU A 11 12.31 -29.26 4.35
N SER A 12 10.99 -29.15 4.47
CA SER A 12 10.29 -28.28 5.41
C SER A 12 10.25 -28.91 6.79
N LEU A 13 10.32 -28.10 7.85
CA LEU A 13 9.78 -28.44 9.17
C LEU A 13 9.70 -27.20 10.09
N GLY A 14 8.48 -26.70 10.29
CA GLY A 14 8.06 -26.10 11.56
C GLY A 14 7.10 -24.91 11.51
N THR A 15 5.83 -25.19 11.19
CA THR A 15 4.64 -24.45 11.67
C THR A 15 4.53 -22.95 11.38
N PHE A 16 4.20 -22.64 10.13
CA PHE A 16 2.95 -21.96 9.81
C PHE A 16 2.28 -22.62 8.59
N LEU A 17 0.95 -22.68 8.63
CA LEU A 17 0.11 -23.53 7.79
C LEU A 17 -0.12 -22.92 6.40
N PHE A 18 0.85 -23.12 5.50
CA PHE A 18 0.44 -23.50 4.16
C PHE A 18 -0.34 -24.80 4.30
N SER A 19 -1.51 -24.90 3.70
CA SER A 19 -2.21 -26.19 3.63
C SER A 19 -1.25 -27.19 2.98
N GLN A 20 -0.69 -28.11 3.77
CA GLN A 20 0.28 -29.09 3.32
C GLN A 20 -0.34 -29.90 2.18
N ASN A 21 0.45 -30.20 1.15
CA ASN A 21 0.02 -31.15 0.14
C ASN A 21 -0.23 -32.50 0.81
N LEU A 22 -1.49 -32.91 0.89
CA LEU A 22 -1.92 -34.18 1.45
C LEU A 22 -1.44 -35.35 0.58
N LEU A 23 -1.16 -35.09 -0.70
CA LEU A 23 -0.68 -36.12 -1.62
C LEU A 23 0.73 -36.58 -1.25
N THR A 24 0.92 -37.89 -1.30
CA THR A 24 2.25 -38.49 -1.38
C THR A 24 2.56 -38.77 -2.84
N ASN A 25 3.77 -38.42 -3.28
CA ASN A 25 4.20 -38.46 -4.69
C ASN A 25 3.34 -37.59 -5.66
N PRO A 26 3.27 -36.26 -5.43
CA PRO A 26 2.44 -35.34 -6.23
C PRO A 26 2.91 -35.15 -7.69
N SER A 27 4.20 -35.22 -7.96
CA SER A 27 4.78 -35.11 -9.31
C SER A 27 5.10 -36.47 -9.95
N PHE A 28 4.63 -37.56 -9.35
CA PHE A 28 4.76 -38.92 -9.92
C PHE A 28 6.21 -39.41 -10.19
N GLU A 29 7.21 -38.84 -9.53
CA GLU A 29 8.64 -39.18 -9.69
C GLU A 29 9.03 -40.57 -9.18
N ASP A 30 8.21 -41.18 -8.33
CA ASP A 30 8.45 -42.55 -7.83
C ASP A 30 7.55 -43.61 -8.49
N SER A 31 6.51 -44.04 -7.77
CA SER A 31 5.61 -45.14 -8.08
C SER A 31 4.15 -44.73 -7.88
N LEU A 32 3.20 -45.60 -8.22
CA LEU A 32 1.76 -45.33 -7.99
C LEU A 32 1.34 -45.53 -6.52
N THR A 33 2.31 -45.60 -5.60
CA THR A 33 2.06 -45.73 -4.16
C THR A 33 1.18 -44.57 -3.67
N ALA A 34 0.19 -44.88 -2.82
CA ALA A 34 -0.87 -43.98 -2.33
C ALA A 34 -1.90 -43.46 -3.37
N TRP A 35 -1.68 -43.71 -4.66
CA TRP A 35 -2.67 -43.44 -5.70
C TRP A 35 -3.46 -44.70 -6.02
N ASN A 36 -4.60 -44.85 -5.36
CA ASN A 36 -5.51 -45.98 -5.47
C ASN A 36 -6.30 -46.00 -6.77
N ILE A 37 -6.93 -47.15 -7.04
CA ILE A 37 -7.80 -47.36 -8.19
C ILE A 37 -8.98 -48.25 -7.80
N TRP A 38 -10.19 -47.80 -8.17
CA TRP A 38 -11.43 -48.54 -7.97
C TRP A 38 -12.43 -48.21 -9.08
N PRO A 39 -13.03 -49.21 -9.74
CA PRO A 39 -12.81 -50.65 -9.59
C PRO A 39 -11.37 -51.11 -9.93
N THR A 40 -10.86 -52.14 -9.26
CA THR A 40 -9.45 -52.55 -9.37
C THR A 40 -9.05 -53.11 -10.74
N ASP A 41 -10.03 -53.46 -11.58
CA ASP A 41 -9.81 -53.93 -12.95
C ASP A 41 -9.53 -52.78 -13.95
N LYS A 42 -9.71 -51.51 -13.55
CA LYS A 42 -9.59 -50.34 -14.44
C LYS A 42 -8.15 -49.88 -14.65
N THR A 43 -7.22 -50.78 -14.97
CA THR A 43 -5.76 -50.61 -14.84
C THR A 43 -5.03 -49.75 -15.89
N ASN A 44 -5.72 -49.00 -16.75
CA ASN A 44 -5.12 -48.27 -17.89
C ASN A 44 -4.39 -46.98 -17.45
N ARG A 45 -3.26 -47.19 -16.78
CA ARG A 45 -2.37 -46.18 -16.21
C ARG A 45 -0.92 -46.63 -16.24
N SER A 46 0.00 -45.68 -16.33
CA SER A 46 1.43 -45.95 -16.20
C SER A 46 2.17 -44.71 -15.70
N ILE A 47 3.31 -44.92 -15.04
CA ILE A 47 4.30 -43.84 -14.89
C ILE A 47 5.17 -43.86 -16.13
N GLU A 48 5.24 -42.73 -16.82
CA GLU A 48 6.08 -42.51 -17.99
C GLU A 48 7.27 -41.63 -17.62
N SER A 49 8.35 -41.72 -18.39
CA SER A 49 9.55 -40.89 -18.20
C SER A 49 9.72 -39.90 -19.35
N THR A 50 10.33 -38.76 -19.08
CA THR A 50 10.78 -37.82 -20.10
C THR A 50 11.63 -38.55 -21.14
N GLY A 51 11.29 -38.38 -22.41
CA GLY A 51 11.92 -39.08 -23.53
C GLY A 51 11.26 -40.39 -23.93
N ASN A 52 10.24 -40.87 -23.19
CA ASN A 52 9.43 -42.00 -23.66
C ASN A 52 8.65 -41.62 -24.93
N ASN A 53 8.55 -42.58 -25.85
CA ASN A 53 7.75 -42.42 -27.04
C ASN A 53 6.26 -42.34 -26.68
N VAL A 54 5.55 -41.43 -27.34
CA VAL A 54 4.10 -41.37 -27.34
C VAL A 54 3.56 -42.64 -28.02
N HIS A 55 2.40 -43.13 -27.58
CA HIS A 55 1.84 -44.38 -28.07
C HIS A 55 1.73 -44.40 -29.60
N GLU A 56 2.25 -45.46 -30.21
CA GLU A 56 2.31 -45.65 -31.68
C GLU A 56 2.99 -44.50 -32.47
N SER A 57 3.77 -43.65 -31.78
CA SER A 57 4.53 -42.56 -32.39
C SER A 57 6.03 -42.64 -32.09
N SER A 58 6.82 -41.93 -32.89
CA SER A 58 8.24 -41.66 -32.61
C SER A 58 8.47 -40.33 -31.89
N ALA A 59 7.42 -39.53 -31.71
CA ALA A 59 7.46 -38.33 -30.87
C ALA A 59 7.60 -38.73 -29.40
N THR A 60 8.23 -37.87 -28.60
CA THR A 60 8.49 -38.13 -27.18
C THR A 60 7.69 -37.22 -26.28
N VAL A 61 7.32 -37.69 -25.10
CA VAL A 61 6.73 -36.86 -24.03
C VAL A 61 7.82 -36.29 -23.13
N THR A 62 7.58 -35.10 -22.57
CA THR A 62 8.45 -34.45 -21.57
C THR A 62 7.60 -34.13 -20.35
N ALA A 63 8.06 -34.54 -19.16
CA ALA A 63 7.44 -34.19 -17.89
C ALA A 63 7.42 -32.67 -17.68
N ARG A 64 6.45 -32.17 -16.92
CA ARG A 64 6.34 -30.73 -16.63
C ARG A 64 7.39 -30.33 -15.62
N SER A 65 7.54 -31.14 -14.57
CA SER A 65 8.62 -31.05 -13.60
C SER A 65 9.32 -32.40 -13.48
N GLY A 66 10.53 -32.42 -12.93
CA GLY A 66 11.26 -33.67 -12.72
C GLY A 66 11.52 -34.47 -14.02
N SER A 67 11.36 -35.78 -13.93
CA SER A 67 11.72 -36.75 -14.97
C SER A 67 10.62 -37.75 -15.30
N LYS A 68 9.52 -37.77 -14.55
CA LYS A 68 8.41 -38.70 -14.73
C LYS A 68 7.06 -38.01 -14.62
N LEU A 69 6.02 -38.72 -15.02
CA LEU A 69 4.65 -38.23 -15.07
C LEU A 69 3.68 -39.41 -15.10
N LEU A 70 2.42 -39.18 -14.74
CA LEU A 70 1.36 -40.19 -14.86
C LEU A 70 0.72 -40.14 -16.25
N LYS A 71 0.57 -41.27 -16.92
CA LYS A 71 -0.26 -41.43 -18.11
C LYS A 71 -1.55 -42.19 -17.76
N THR A 72 -2.69 -41.75 -18.28
CA THR A 72 -3.97 -42.47 -18.22
C THR A 72 -4.64 -42.52 -19.59
N TRP A 73 -5.37 -43.60 -19.89
CA TRP A 73 -6.12 -43.75 -21.14
C TRP A 73 -7.39 -44.59 -20.95
N GLY A 74 -8.20 -44.71 -22.01
CA GLY A 74 -9.48 -45.43 -21.98
C GLY A 74 -9.33 -46.94 -21.81
N GLN A 75 -10.33 -47.62 -21.26
CA GLN A 75 -10.28 -49.07 -20.96
C GLN A 75 -10.48 -49.97 -22.18
N TYR A 76 -11.15 -49.46 -23.21
CA TYR A 76 -11.54 -50.22 -24.40
C TYR A 76 -12.42 -51.45 -24.08
N ASP A 77 -13.29 -51.31 -23.07
CA ASP A 77 -14.13 -52.40 -22.54
C ASP A 77 -15.44 -52.56 -23.32
N GLY A 78 -15.36 -53.26 -24.45
CA GLY A 78 -16.53 -53.69 -25.22
C GLY A 78 -17.31 -52.57 -25.92
N GLY A 79 -16.75 -51.37 -26.02
CA GLY A 79 -17.36 -50.23 -26.73
C GLY A 79 -18.37 -49.43 -25.93
N ASN A 80 -18.44 -49.65 -24.62
CA ASN A 80 -19.24 -48.84 -23.71
C ASN A 80 -18.44 -47.64 -23.20
N ASP A 81 -19.17 -46.58 -22.82
CA ASP A 81 -18.59 -45.47 -22.09
C ASP A 81 -18.00 -45.97 -20.77
N ASN A 82 -16.78 -45.56 -20.45
CA ASN A 82 -16.08 -46.02 -19.27
C ASN A 82 -15.16 -44.94 -18.69
N GLU A 83 -14.80 -45.12 -17.42
CA GLU A 83 -13.86 -44.26 -16.71
C GLU A 83 -12.65 -45.06 -16.23
N THR A 84 -11.51 -44.39 -16.22
CA THR A 84 -10.25 -44.83 -15.65
C THR A 84 -9.93 -43.95 -14.43
N PRO A 85 -10.52 -44.23 -13.25
CA PRO A 85 -10.39 -43.37 -12.08
C PRO A 85 -9.12 -43.66 -11.27
N HIS A 86 -8.47 -42.60 -10.81
CA HIS A 86 -7.17 -42.61 -10.16
C HIS A 86 -7.23 -41.68 -8.98
N TYR A 87 -7.07 -42.14 -7.74
CA TYR A 87 -7.34 -41.25 -6.62
C TYR A 87 -6.40 -41.42 -5.44
N TYR A 88 -6.13 -40.30 -4.80
CA TYR A 88 -5.65 -40.28 -3.43
C TYR A 88 -6.85 -40.24 -2.48
N GLU A 89 -6.72 -40.83 -1.29
CA GLU A 89 -7.78 -40.91 -0.29
C GLU A 89 -7.26 -40.56 1.10
N ALA A 90 -8.05 -39.78 1.85
CA ALA A 90 -7.77 -39.42 3.23
C ALA A 90 -9.06 -39.29 4.05
N ALA A 91 -8.93 -39.20 5.37
CA ALA A 91 -10.03 -38.82 6.24
C ALA A 91 -10.50 -37.40 5.89
N ALA A 92 -11.82 -37.17 5.94
CA ALA A 92 -12.40 -35.85 5.77
C ALA A 92 -12.73 -35.23 7.12
N GLU A 93 -12.46 -33.93 7.24
CA GLU A 93 -12.92 -33.07 8.32
C GLU A 93 -14.18 -32.31 7.88
N PRO A 94 -15.36 -32.59 8.45
CA PRO A 94 -16.59 -31.86 8.14
C PRO A 94 -16.43 -30.33 8.25
N GLY A 95 -16.88 -29.60 7.24
CA GLY A 95 -16.79 -28.13 7.18
C GLY A 95 -15.47 -27.57 6.65
N ALA A 96 -14.41 -28.38 6.52
CA ALA A 96 -13.15 -27.92 5.92
C ALA A 96 -13.28 -27.75 4.40
N SER A 97 -12.56 -26.76 3.84
CA SER A 97 -12.48 -26.54 2.39
C SER A 97 -11.31 -27.32 1.81
N TYR A 98 -11.56 -28.14 0.78
CA TYR A 98 -10.55 -28.93 0.10
C TYR A 98 -10.29 -28.36 -1.28
N ASN A 99 -9.01 -28.23 -1.68
CA ASN A 99 -8.60 -27.80 -3.01
C ASN A 99 -7.72 -28.88 -3.63
N PHE A 100 -8.06 -29.32 -4.83
CA PHE A 100 -7.26 -30.26 -5.63
C PHE A 100 -6.90 -29.61 -6.96
N SER A 101 -5.64 -29.66 -7.35
CA SER A 101 -5.17 -29.23 -8.65
C SER A 101 -4.12 -30.15 -9.24
N ILE A 102 -3.94 -30.07 -10.56
CA ILE A 102 -2.95 -30.84 -11.32
C ILE A 102 -2.73 -30.20 -12.69
N HIS A 103 -1.59 -30.47 -13.32
CA HIS A 103 -1.38 -30.15 -14.72
C HIS A 103 -1.69 -31.37 -15.61
N ALA A 104 -2.37 -31.11 -16.73
CA ALA A 104 -2.80 -32.11 -17.69
C ALA A 104 -2.32 -31.76 -19.11
N PHE A 105 -1.83 -32.74 -19.85
CA PHE A 105 -1.36 -32.59 -21.24
C PHE A 105 -1.85 -33.76 -22.08
N THR A 106 -2.38 -33.48 -23.27
CA THR A 106 -2.68 -34.50 -24.28
C THR A 106 -1.78 -34.26 -25.50
N HIS A 107 -1.02 -35.28 -25.88
CA HIS A 107 -0.08 -35.15 -27.00
C HIS A 107 -0.84 -35.26 -28.32
N PRO A 108 -0.54 -34.45 -29.36
CA PRO A 108 -1.30 -34.45 -30.61
C PRO A 108 -1.34 -35.83 -31.30
N ASP A 109 -0.24 -36.59 -31.22
CA ASP A 109 -0.16 -37.95 -31.79
C ASP A 109 -1.01 -39.00 -31.05
N ASP A 110 -1.39 -38.75 -29.79
CA ASP A 110 -2.23 -39.63 -28.95
C ASP A 110 -3.35 -38.81 -28.28
N ALA A 111 -3.91 -37.87 -29.05
CA ALA A 111 -4.88 -36.90 -28.54
C ALA A 111 -6.21 -37.56 -28.18
N ILE A 112 -6.89 -37.02 -27.17
CA ILE A 112 -8.28 -37.36 -26.86
C ILE A 112 -9.17 -37.11 -28.08
N ARG A 113 -10.06 -38.06 -28.41
CA ARG A 113 -10.94 -37.98 -29.59
C ARG A 113 -12.39 -38.32 -29.27
N ASP A 114 -13.29 -38.04 -30.21
CA ASP A 114 -14.65 -38.58 -30.30
C ASP A 114 -15.50 -38.48 -29.03
N GLY A 115 -15.35 -37.39 -28.28
CA GLY A 115 -16.10 -37.10 -27.06
C GLY A 115 -15.55 -37.75 -25.79
N GLY A 116 -14.37 -38.35 -25.84
CA GLY A 116 -13.56 -38.62 -24.65
C GLY A 116 -13.18 -37.30 -23.95
N LYS A 117 -12.89 -37.38 -22.65
CA LYS A 117 -12.52 -36.22 -21.83
C LYS A 117 -11.74 -36.65 -20.60
N ALA A 118 -10.99 -35.72 -20.03
CA ALA A 118 -10.26 -35.93 -18.79
C ALA A 118 -10.44 -34.75 -17.85
N TYR A 119 -10.52 -35.01 -16.54
CA TYR A 119 -10.80 -34.00 -15.53
C TYR A 119 -10.40 -34.50 -14.13
N ILE A 120 -10.34 -33.60 -13.15
CA ILE A 120 -10.18 -33.97 -11.74
C ILE A 120 -11.47 -33.75 -10.95
N LYS A 121 -11.61 -34.46 -9.83
CA LYS A 121 -12.78 -34.38 -8.95
C LYS A 121 -12.37 -34.53 -7.47
N ILE A 122 -12.98 -33.73 -6.61
CA ILE A 122 -13.03 -33.97 -5.17
C ILE A 122 -14.32 -34.73 -4.88
N LYS A 123 -14.21 -35.91 -4.28
CA LYS A 123 -15.36 -36.73 -3.84
C LYS A 123 -15.34 -36.84 -2.33
N PHE A 124 -16.48 -36.67 -1.68
CA PHE A 124 -16.63 -36.94 -0.25
C PHE A 124 -17.45 -38.21 -0.05
N PHE A 125 -17.22 -38.91 1.05
CA PHE A 125 -18.01 -40.08 1.43
C PHE A 125 -18.38 -40.01 2.90
N ASP A 126 -19.56 -40.52 3.25
CA ASP A 126 -19.93 -40.73 4.65
C ASP A 126 -19.24 -41.97 5.24
N SER A 127 -19.49 -42.26 6.53
CA SER A 127 -18.90 -43.42 7.21
C SER A 127 -19.34 -44.78 6.65
N ASN A 128 -20.37 -44.81 5.79
CA ASN A 128 -20.86 -45.99 5.10
C ASN A 128 -20.40 -46.06 3.64
N TRP A 129 -19.47 -45.20 3.22
CA TRP A 129 -18.98 -45.08 1.84
C TRP A 129 -20.04 -44.65 0.82
N ALA A 130 -21.12 -43.99 1.25
CA ALA A 130 -22.02 -43.32 0.31
C ALA A 130 -21.38 -42.03 -0.20
N GLU A 131 -21.28 -41.87 -1.53
CA GLU A 131 -20.74 -40.64 -2.14
C GLU A 131 -21.65 -39.44 -1.80
N LEU A 132 -21.03 -38.37 -1.30
CA LEU A 132 -21.63 -37.09 -0.96
C LEU A 132 -21.27 -36.04 -2.03
N PRO A 133 -21.99 -34.91 -2.08
CA PRO A 133 -21.69 -33.84 -3.04
C PRO A 133 -20.24 -33.36 -2.95
N GLY A 134 -19.57 -33.24 -4.09
CA GLY A 134 -18.22 -32.70 -4.22
C GLY A 134 -18.12 -31.77 -5.45
N ALA A 135 -16.92 -31.57 -5.99
CA ALA A 135 -16.70 -30.68 -7.14
C ALA A 135 -15.76 -31.31 -8.17
N ALA A 136 -15.89 -30.91 -9.43
CA ALA A 136 -15.03 -31.31 -10.53
C ALA A 136 -14.42 -30.08 -11.22
N SER A 137 -13.27 -30.25 -11.85
CA SER A 137 -12.65 -29.23 -12.69
C SER A 137 -13.34 -29.12 -14.05
N ASP A 138 -12.91 -28.13 -14.84
CA ASP A 138 -13.06 -28.15 -16.29
C ASP A 138 -12.39 -29.39 -16.91
N THR A 139 -12.75 -29.68 -18.17
CA THR A 139 -12.31 -30.89 -18.88
C THR A 139 -11.24 -30.58 -19.94
N VAL A 140 -10.26 -31.47 -20.05
CA VAL A 140 -9.42 -31.62 -21.24
C VAL A 140 -10.15 -32.55 -22.22
N ASP A 141 -10.38 -32.10 -23.45
CA ASP A 141 -11.10 -32.85 -24.48
C ASP A 141 -10.38 -32.79 -25.83
N SER A 142 -11.05 -33.19 -26.91
CA SER A 142 -10.48 -33.20 -28.25
C SER A 142 -10.13 -31.81 -28.82
N ASN A 143 -10.56 -30.72 -28.18
CA ASN A 143 -10.19 -29.35 -28.56
C ASN A 143 -8.96 -28.86 -27.79
N ALA A 144 -8.34 -29.71 -26.98
CA ALA A 144 -7.14 -29.34 -26.25
C ALA A 144 -5.96 -29.08 -27.19
N ASP A 145 -5.24 -27.99 -26.93
CA ASP A 145 -3.97 -27.70 -27.58
C ASP A 145 -2.84 -28.52 -26.93
N SER A 146 -1.71 -28.58 -27.60
CA SER A 146 -0.56 -29.38 -27.17
C SER A 146 0.29 -28.66 -26.11
N THR A 147 -0.36 -28.15 -25.06
CA THR A 147 0.30 -27.47 -23.93
C THR A 147 -0.17 -28.03 -22.59
N TRP A 148 0.66 -27.91 -21.54
CA TRP A 148 0.29 -28.28 -20.17
C TRP A 148 -0.78 -27.32 -19.65
N ARG A 149 -1.92 -27.86 -19.23
CA ARG A 149 -3.08 -27.11 -18.73
C ARG A 149 -3.26 -27.34 -17.25
N TYR A 150 -3.41 -26.26 -16.49
CA TYR A 150 -3.74 -26.34 -15.08
C TYR A 150 -5.23 -26.63 -14.88
N LEU A 151 -5.56 -27.65 -14.09
CA LEU A 151 -6.92 -27.96 -13.66
C LEU A 151 -7.01 -27.80 -12.14
N SER A 152 -8.14 -27.29 -11.66
CA SER A 152 -8.42 -27.17 -10.23
C SER A 152 -9.89 -27.47 -9.91
N ALA A 153 -10.14 -28.04 -8.73
CA ALA A 153 -11.45 -28.22 -8.14
C ALA A 153 -11.39 -27.83 -6.66
N GLN A 154 -12.47 -27.22 -6.15
CA GLN A 154 -12.62 -26.86 -4.74
C GLN A 154 -13.97 -27.33 -4.22
N ALA A 155 -14.01 -27.91 -3.02
CA ALA A 155 -15.25 -28.30 -2.37
C ALA A 155 -15.16 -28.25 -0.84
N VAL A 156 -16.23 -27.85 -0.18
CA VAL A 156 -16.34 -27.89 1.30
C VAL A 156 -16.92 -29.23 1.73
N ALA A 157 -16.28 -29.90 2.69
CA ALA A 157 -16.73 -31.19 3.20
C ALA A 157 -18.12 -31.08 3.87
N PRO A 158 -19.12 -31.85 3.42
CA PRO A 158 -20.42 -31.90 4.06
C PRO A 158 -20.35 -32.31 5.55
N ALA A 159 -21.35 -31.95 6.34
CA ALA A 159 -21.37 -32.19 7.79
C ALA A 159 -21.20 -33.66 8.21
N ASN A 160 -21.55 -34.61 7.34
CA ASN A 160 -21.42 -36.05 7.55
C ASN A 160 -20.28 -36.71 6.75
N ALA A 161 -19.39 -35.92 6.15
CA ALA A 161 -18.24 -36.46 5.43
C ALA A 161 -17.24 -37.11 6.41
N ALA A 162 -16.85 -38.34 6.12
CA ALA A 162 -15.85 -39.10 6.86
C ALA A 162 -14.58 -39.33 6.04
N MET A 163 -14.69 -39.40 4.71
CA MET A 163 -13.56 -39.60 3.79
C MET A 163 -13.62 -38.61 2.64
N VAL A 164 -12.46 -38.28 2.08
CA VAL A 164 -12.30 -37.45 0.88
C VAL A 164 -11.39 -38.17 -0.11
N GLN A 165 -11.68 -38.02 -1.41
CA GLN A 165 -10.84 -38.48 -2.50
C GLN A 165 -10.50 -37.33 -3.45
N ALA A 166 -9.22 -37.20 -3.78
CA ALA A 166 -8.71 -36.38 -4.87
C ALA A 166 -8.50 -37.27 -6.09
N ALA A 167 -9.42 -37.20 -7.05
CA ALA A 167 -9.51 -38.14 -8.16
C ALA A 167 -9.14 -37.50 -9.50
N ILE A 168 -8.24 -38.14 -10.24
CA ILE A 168 -7.94 -37.94 -11.65
C ILE A 168 -8.78 -38.92 -12.46
N ILE A 169 -9.46 -38.44 -13.50
CA ILE A 169 -10.41 -39.23 -14.28
C ILE A 169 -10.12 -39.05 -15.76
N TYR A 170 -9.90 -40.18 -16.45
CA TYR A 170 -10.05 -40.25 -17.91
C TYR A 170 -11.37 -40.93 -18.24
N PHE A 171 -12.25 -40.23 -18.95
CA PHE A 171 -13.51 -40.74 -19.47
C PHE A 171 -13.36 -41.08 -20.96
N GLN A 172 -13.56 -42.34 -21.29
CA GLN A 172 -13.66 -42.82 -22.65
C GLN A 172 -15.12 -42.91 -23.08
N LYS A 173 -15.45 -42.25 -24.20
CA LYS A 173 -16.73 -42.43 -24.89
C LYS A 173 -16.63 -43.58 -25.89
N GLY A 174 -17.35 -44.67 -25.67
CA GLY A 174 -17.28 -45.89 -26.48
C GLY A 174 -15.85 -46.35 -26.79
N TRP A 175 -15.45 -46.31 -28.06
CA TRP A 175 -14.11 -46.69 -28.54
C TRP A 175 -13.16 -45.50 -28.76
N SER A 176 -13.49 -44.31 -28.25
CA SER A 176 -12.64 -43.13 -28.41
C SER A 176 -11.22 -43.39 -27.95
N GLY A 177 -10.26 -43.05 -28.81
CA GLY A 177 -8.83 -43.17 -28.51
C GLY A 177 -8.27 -41.93 -27.81
N GLY A 178 -7.02 -42.04 -27.38
CA GLY A 178 -6.24 -40.96 -26.81
C GLY A 178 -5.79 -41.22 -25.38
N SER A 179 -4.91 -40.35 -24.91
CA SER A 179 -4.40 -40.37 -23.55
C SER A 179 -4.18 -38.96 -22.99
N VAL A 180 -4.00 -38.92 -21.67
CA VAL A 180 -3.60 -37.72 -20.94
C VAL A 180 -2.43 -38.05 -20.04
N TYR A 181 -1.51 -37.11 -20.00
CA TYR A 181 -0.35 -37.05 -19.14
C TYR A 181 -0.63 -36.04 -18.02
N TRP A 182 -0.26 -36.40 -16.79
CA TRP A 182 -0.56 -35.65 -15.58
C TRP A 182 0.69 -35.44 -14.76
N ASP A 183 0.84 -34.24 -14.20
CA ASP A 183 2.00 -33.87 -13.42
C ASP A 183 1.68 -32.76 -12.41
N ASP A 184 2.53 -32.61 -11.39
CA ASP A 184 2.46 -31.56 -10.37
C ASP A 184 1.08 -31.45 -9.68
N ALA A 185 0.63 -32.56 -9.10
CA ALA A 185 -0.64 -32.62 -8.37
C ALA A 185 -0.53 -31.94 -6.98
N TYR A 186 -1.57 -31.22 -6.57
CA TYR A 186 -1.59 -30.53 -5.28
C TYR A 186 -2.97 -30.69 -4.63
N PHE A 187 -3.05 -31.36 -3.47
CA PHE A 187 -4.29 -31.54 -2.73
C PHE A 187 -4.17 -31.03 -1.31
N THR A 188 -5.10 -30.20 -0.88
CA THR A 188 -4.95 -29.45 0.37
C THR A 188 -6.26 -29.26 1.11
N THR A 189 -6.15 -29.00 2.41
CA THR A 189 -7.24 -28.59 3.30
C THR A 189 -6.99 -27.21 3.87
N ASN A 190 -7.96 -26.31 3.70
CA ASN A 190 -8.04 -25.05 4.43
C ASN A 190 -9.14 -25.19 5.49
N SER A 191 -8.75 -25.24 6.76
CA SER A 191 -9.65 -25.20 7.91
C SER A 191 -9.87 -23.75 8.38
N PHE A 192 -10.40 -22.90 7.50
CA PHE A 192 -10.99 -21.64 7.95
C PHE A 192 -12.47 -21.89 8.23
N THR A 193 -12.78 -22.22 9.47
CA THR A 193 -14.16 -22.05 9.94
C THR A 193 -14.35 -20.56 10.12
N GLN A 194 -15.36 -19.96 9.49
CA GLN A 194 -15.74 -18.59 9.83
C GLN A 194 -16.26 -18.59 11.28
N ILE A 195 -15.37 -18.39 12.26
CA ILE A 195 -15.70 -18.37 13.69
C ILE A 195 -16.29 -17.00 14.05
N GLY A 196 -17.48 -16.70 13.52
CA GLY A 196 -18.30 -15.58 13.97
C GLY A 196 -17.68 -14.17 13.78
N VAL A 197 -18.29 -13.37 12.90
CA VAL A 197 -18.05 -11.92 12.89
C VAL A 197 -18.67 -11.32 14.17
N VAL A 198 -17.84 -10.93 15.16
CA VAL A 198 -18.34 -10.33 16.41
C VAL A 198 -18.53 -8.81 16.30
N THR A 199 -17.99 -8.14 15.28
CA THR A 199 -18.22 -6.71 15.05
C THR A 199 -18.52 -6.43 13.57
N SER A 200 -19.43 -5.49 13.32
CA SER A 200 -20.25 -5.29 12.12
C SER A 200 -19.87 -6.01 10.80
N LYS A 201 -20.89 -6.60 10.17
CA LYS A 201 -20.89 -7.10 8.77
C LYS A 201 -20.52 -6.06 7.70
N THR A 202 -20.07 -4.87 8.11
CA THR A 202 -19.82 -3.67 7.31
C THR A 202 -18.43 -3.08 7.51
N LEU A 203 -17.51 -3.73 8.23
CA LEU A 203 -16.16 -3.17 8.45
C LEU A 203 -15.45 -2.83 7.12
N TRP A 204 -15.70 -3.64 6.08
CA TRP A 204 -15.26 -3.40 4.70
C TRP A 204 -16.41 -3.51 3.67
N ALA A 205 -17.68 -3.48 4.08
CA ALA A 205 -18.79 -3.75 3.15
C ALA A 205 -19.34 -2.46 2.52
N GLY A 206 -19.15 -2.31 1.20
CA GLY A 206 -19.74 -1.24 0.41
C GLY A 206 -19.01 -1.08 -0.92
N SER A 207 -19.72 -0.69 -1.96
CA SER A 207 -19.27 -0.65 -3.37
C SER A 207 -17.82 -0.15 -3.59
N GLY A 208 -16.86 -1.06 -3.70
CA GLY A 208 -15.47 -0.78 -4.09
C GLY A 208 -14.46 -0.54 -2.96
N GLY A 209 -14.83 -0.77 -1.68
CA GLY A 209 -13.94 -0.64 -0.53
C GLY A 209 -13.22 -1.94 -0.16
N ASP A 210 -12.30 -2.40 -1.01
CA ASP A 210 -11.45 -3.56 -0.74
C ASP A 210 -10.24 -3.17 0.13
N VAL A 211 -9.80 -4.07 1.02
CA VAL A 211 -8.49 -3.96 1.68
C VAL A 211 -7.42 -3.96 0.61
N ARG A 212 -6.52 -2.95 0.59
CA ARG A 212 -5.37 -2.95 -0.31
C ARG A 212 -4.05 -3.25 0.36
N GLY A 213 -3.86 -2.94 1.63
CA GLY A 213 -2.60 -3.20 2.32
C GLY A 213 -2.84 -4.01 3.57
N ILE A 214 -1.93 -4.92 3.87
CA ILE A 214 -1.85 -5.62 5.15
C ILE A 214 -0.39 -5.69 5.58
N ALA A 215 -0.14 -5.42 6.85
CA ALA A 215 1.12 -5.70 7.54
C ALA A 215 0.82 -6.66 8.69
N ALA A 216 1.64 -7.68 8.89
CA ALA A 216 1.41 -8.68 9.93
C ALA A 216 2.72 -9.28 10.43
N GLY A 217 2.71 -9.87 11.62
CA GLY A 217 3.83 -10.66 12.15
C GLY A 217 4.78 -9.87 13.07
N THR A 218 4.43 -8.63 13.41
CA THR A 218 5.12 -7.83 14.43
C THR A 218 4.40 -7.94 15.77
N ASP A 219 5.16 -7.85 16.86
CA ASP A 219 4.70 -7.65 18.24
C ASP A 219 5.02 -6.19 18.61
N LEU A 220 4.17 -5.29 18.15
CA LEU A 220 4.44 -3.86 18.08
C LEU A 220 4.35 -3.20 19.47
N ASP A 221 3.45 -3.68 20.32
CA ASP A 221 3.27 -3.19 21.69
C ASP A 221 4.09 -3.98 22.75
N GLY A 222 4.79 -5.04 22.31
CA GLY A 222 5.73 -5.81 23.12
C GLY A 222 5.06 -6.72 24.15
N ASP A 223 3.79 -7.06 23.96
CA ASP A 223 3.03 -7.91 24.87
C ASP A 223 3.25 -9.43 24.62
N GLY A 224 3.97 -9.78 23.55
CA GLY A 224 4.29 -11.15 23.16
C GLY A 224 3.29 -11.78 22.18
N LYS A 225 2.27 -11.03 21.76
CA LYS A 225 1.35 -11.42 20.69
C LYS A 225 1.75 -10.71 19.40
N GLN A 226 1.10 -11.10 18.30
CA GLN A 226 1.39 -10.51 17.00
C GLN A 226 0.15 -9.78 16.49
N GLU A 227 0.38 -8.62 15.88
CA GLU A 227 -0.66 -7.79 15.31
C GLU A 227 -0.75 -7.98 13.79
N VAL A 228 -1.92 -7.63 13.28
CA VAL A 228 -2.28 -7.59 11.87
C VAL A 228 -2.94 -6.24 11.61
N TRP A 229 -2.33 -5.46 10.73
CA TRP A 229 -2.76 -4.14 10.33
C TRP A 229 -3.34 -4.22 8.93
N THR A 230 -4.49 -3.62 8.68
CA THR A 230 -5.15 -3.65 7.36
C THR A 230 -5.65 -2.28 6.97
N THR A 231 -5.47 -1.91 5.71
CA THR A 231 -6.08 -0.68 5.21
C THR A 231 -7.57 -0.85 4.96
N HIS A 232 -8.28 0.26 4.97
CA HIS A 232 -9.65 0.32 4.49
C HIS A 232 -9.90 1.64 3.76
N TYR A 233 -10.89 1.61 2.88
CA TYR A 233 -11.38 2.79 2.17
C TYR A 233 -12.70 3.28 2.73
N ASN A 234 -13.08 4.48 2.30
CA ASN A 234 -14.34 5.11 2.64
C ASN A 234 -15.51 4.13 2.42
N VAL A 235 -16.07 3.61 3.52
CA VAL A 235 -17.20 2.70 3.52
C VAL A 235 -18.49 3.54 3.48
N PRO A 236 -19.29 3.46 2.41
CA PRO A 236 -20.57 4.17 2.34
C PRO A 236 -21.44 3.88 3.58
N ASP A 237 -21.99 4.92 4.18
CA ASP A 237 -22.86 4.88 5.38
C ASP A 237 -22.21 4.38 6.69
N TYR A 238 -20.92 4.00 6.70
CA TYR A 238 -20.20 3.68 7.93
C TYR A 238 -20.02 4.91 8.82
N LYS A 239 -20.30 4.75 10.12
CA LYS A 239 -20.34 5.84 11.12
C LYS A 239 -21.17 7.06 10.66
N GLY A 240 -22.24 6.83 9.89
CA GLY A 240 -23.11 7.90 9.36
C GLY A 240 -22.47 8.73 8.24
N GLY A 241 -21.58 8.11 7.44
CA GLY A 241 -20.86 8.77 6.34
C GLY A 241 -19.64 9.58 6.79
N LYS A 242 -19.27 9.47 8.08
CA LYS A 242 -18.10 10.10 8.69
C LYS A 242 -16.87 9.19 8.76
N GLY A 243 -17.02 7.90 8.45
CA GLY A 243 -15.87 7.00 8.28
C GLY A 243 -15.03 7.45 7.08
N GLY A 244 -13.71 7.51 7.23
CA GLY A 244 -12.77 7.84 6.17
C GLY A 244 -12.04 6.62 5.60
N ASP A 245 -10.97 6.89 4.84
CA ASP A 245 -9.91 5.92 4.54
C ASP A 245 -8.91 5.87 5.70
N GLY A 246 -8.26 4.73 5.97
CA GLY A 246 -7.45 4.54 7.17
C GLY A 246 -6.97 3.11 7.38
N VAL A 247 -6.64 2.76 8.63
CA VAL A 247 -6.12 1.45 9.05
C VAL A 247 -6.93 0.89 10.23
N TYR A 248 -7.18 -0.41 10.19
CA TYR A 248 -7.61 -1.21 11.34
C TYR A 248 -6.47 -2.09 11.84
N GLY A 249 -6.34 -2.23 13.16
CA GLY A 249 -5.41 -3.16 13.80
C GLY A 249 -6.15 -4.30 14.49
N PHE A 250 -5.59 -5.49 14.38
CA PHE A 250 -6.07 -6.72 15.02
C PHE A 250 -4.93 -7.41 15.73
N GLU A 251 -5.23 -8.12 16.81
CA GLU A 251 -4.26 -8.88 17.59
C GLU A 251 -4.71 -10.34 17.67
N TYR A 252 -3.76 -11.27 17.62
CA TYR A 252 -4.03 -12.68 17.89
C TYR A 252 -4.29 -12.94 19.38
N VAL A 253 -5.52 -13.30 19.71
CA VAL A 253 -5.88 -13.77 21.05
C VAL A 253 -6.03 -15.29 21.03
N GLY A 254 -4.99 -16.00 21.47
CA GLY A 254 -4.92 -17.46 21.38
C GLY A 254 -4.41 -17.92 20.00
N SER A 255 -4.80 -19.12 19.55
CA SER A 255 -4.22 -19.74 18.35
C SER A 255 -5.00 -19.50 17.05
N ASP A 256 -6.24 -19.02 17.12
CA ASP A 256 -7.16 -18.99 15.97
C ASP A 256 -8.13 -17.81 15.96
N THR A 257 -7.96 -16.84 16.86
CA THR A 257 -8.87 -15.71 17.02
C THR A 257 -8.13 -14.39 16.88
N LEU A 258 -8.62 -13.52 15.99
CA LEU A 258 -8.20 -12.12 15.89
C LEU A 258 -9.22 -11.23 16.59
N VAL A 259 -8.75 -10.31 17.42
CA VAL A 259 -9.57 -9.27 18.06
C VAL A 259 -9.19 -7.93 17.46
N GLN A 260 -10.17 -7.11 17.09
CA GLN A 260 -9.89 -5.74 16.64
C GLN A 260 -9.47 -4.89 17.85
N ILE A 261 -8.28 -4.30 17.77
CA ILE A 261 -7.64 -3.54 18.85
C ILE A 261 -7.50 -2.07 18.51
N PHE A 262 -7.52 -1.74 17.21
CA PHE A 262 -7.31 -0.39 16.71
C PHE A 262 -8.30 -0.05 15.59
N ASP A 263 -8.77 1.20 15.61
CA ASP A 263 -9.67 1.77 14.60
C ASP A 263 -9.34 3.25 14.42
N GLU A 264 -8.56 3.56 13.39
CA GLU A 264 -8.18 4.93 13.04
C GLU A 264 -9.40 5.82 12.75
N THR A 265 -10.52 5.24 12.31
CA THR A 265 -11.73 6.00 12.00
C THR A 265 -12.53 6.38 13.23
N THR A 266 -12.12 5.96 14.43
CA THR A 266 -12.60 6.62 15.65
C THR A 266 -12.24 8.08 15.52
N PRO A 267 -13.22 9.00 15.44
CA PRO A 267 -12.88 10.39 15.30
C PRO A 267 -12.01 10.77 16.49
N PHE A 268 -10.74 11.04 16.22
CA PHE A 268 -10.14 12.20 16.86
C PHE A 268 -11.17 13.31 16.71
N THR A 269 -11.53 14.00 17.78
CA THR A 269 -12.53 15.05 17.70
C THR A 269 -11.78 16.37 17.50
N PRO A 270 -11.42 16.77 16.26
CA PRO A 270 -10.93 18.12 16.02
C PRO A 270 -12.14 19.04 16.17
N ASN A 271 -12.33 19.57 17.36
CA ASN A 271 -13.11 20.78 17.49
C ASN A 271 -12.27 21.91 16.92
N ASN A 272 -12.92 22.88 16.26
CA ASN A 272 -12.30 24.18 16.09
C ASN A 272 -11.86 24.64 17.48
N ILE A 273 -10.54 24.73 17.69
CA ILE A 273 -10.00 25.02 19.02
C ILE A 273 -10.07 26.51 19.33
N LEU A 274 -10.50 27.33 18.36
CA LEU A 274 -10.82 28.73 18.59
C LEU A 274 -12.12 28.86 19.38
N THR A 275 -12.11 29.76 20.33
CA THR A 275 -13.24 29.97 21.26
C THR A 275 -14.38 30.79 20.66
N ASN A 276 -14.12 31.63 19.65
CA ASN A 276 -15.14 32.46 18.98
C ASN A 276 -14.84 32.65 17.48
N PRO A 277 -15.01 31.59 16.68
CA PRO A 277 -14.56 31.54 15.30
C PRO A 277 -15.33 32.44 14.32
N GLY A 278 -16.64 32.57 14.50
CA GLY A 278 -17.51 33.45 13.68
C GLY A 278 -17.77 34.81 14.32
N PHE A 279 -17.06 35.16 15.39
CA PHE A 279 -17.18 36.44 16.12
C PHE A 279 -18.56 36.73 16.75
N GLU A 280 -19.49 35.77 16.72
CA GLU A 280 -20.88 35.90 17.17
C GLU A 280 -21.05 36.11 18.68
N ASP A 281 -20.12 35.58 19.47
CA ASP A 281 -20.21 35.60 20.94
C ASP A 281 -19.84 36.96 21.56
N THR A 282 -19.53 37.94 20.72
CA THR A 282 -19.10 39.26 21.17
C THR A 282 -20.32 40.13 21.49
N VAL A 283 -20.65 40.36 22.76
CA VAL A 283 -21.83 41.18 23.14
C VAL A 283 -21.43 42.56 23.69
N GLY A 284 -21.28 43.53 22.78
CA GLY A 284 -21.11 44.95 23.11
C GLY A 284 -19.72 45.33 23.60
N GLY A 285 -19.23 46.50 23.19
CA GLY A 285 -17.86 46.95 23.42
C GLY A 285 -16.94 46.67 22.21
N LEU A 286 -15.65 46.98 22.35
CA LEU A 286 -14.64 46.83 21.28
C LEU A 286 -13.78 45.55 21.44
N ALA A 287 -13.94 44.83 22.55
CA ALA A 287 -13.23 43.58 22.79
C ALA A 287 -13.94 42.42 22.10
N VAL A 288 -13.18 41.61 21.38
CA VAL A 288 -13.68 40.40 20.71
C VAL A 288 -13.53 39.24 21.68
N ASN A 289 -14.64 38.64 22.11
CA ASN A 289 -14.58 37.54 23.07
C ASN A 289 -13.78 36.37 22.45
N GLY A 290 -12.92 35.72 23.24
CA GLY A 290 -12.04 34.63 22.76
C GLY A 290 -10.75 35.06 22.06
N TRP A 291 -10.63 36.33 21.65
CA TRP A 291 -9.46 36.83 20.92
C TRP A 291 -8.73 37.93 21.69
N ASN A 292 -7.43 37.73 21.91
CA ASN A 292 -6.52 38.73 22.43
C ASN A 292 -6.18 39.78 21.36
N THR A 293 -5.71 40.95 21.78
CA THR A 293 -5.33 42.05 20.88
C THR A 293 -3.96 42.61 21.22
N TYR A 294 -3.08 42.77 20.22
CA TYR A 294 -1.77 43.41 20.42
C TYR A 294 -1.39 44.37 19.27
N PRO A 295 -0.92 45.59 19.59
CA PRO A 295 -0.90 46.20 20.92
C PRO A 295 -2.31 46.49 21.45
N ALA A 296 -2.55 46.27 22.75
CA ALA A 296 -3.88 46.34 23.35
C ALA A 296 -4.50 47.75 23.24
N GLU A 297 -3.67 48.79 23.22
CA GLU A 297 -4.07 50.19 23.06
C GLU A 297 -4.67 50.50 21.67
N LEU A 298 -4.52 49.60 20.71
CA LEU A 298 -5.01 49.79 19.35
C LEU A 298 -6.38 49.17 19.09
N ILE A 299 -7.02 48.55 20.09
CA ILE A 299 -8.34 47.90 19.97
C ILE A 299 -9.44 48.81 19.42
N THR A 300 -9.31 50.13 19.53
CA THR A 300 -10.27 51.09 18.96
C THR A 300 -10.14 51.27 17.44
N ARG A 301 -9.18 50.57 16.81
CA ARG A 301 -8.92 50.58 15.36
C ARG A 301 -9.50 49.34 14.67
N SER A 302 -10.32 48.60 15.40
CA SER A 302 -11.04 47.43 14.96
C SER A 302 -12.37 47.41 15.69
N ASP A 303 -13.38 46.85 15.04
CA ASP A 303 -14.68 46.61 15.62
C ASP A 303 -15.23 45.29 15.09
N HIS A 304 -16.28 44.78 15.72
CA HIS A 304 -17.10 43.76 15.10
C HIS A 304 -18.30 44.47 14.45
N SER A 305 -18.85 43.91 13.38
CA SER A 305 -20.05 44.49 12.79
C SER A 305 -21.23 44.44 13.78
N GLY A 306 -22.07 45.48 13.72
CA GLY A 306 -23.47 45.38 14.14
C GLY A 306 -24.34 45.00 12.95
N ILE A 307 -25.61 44.63 13.18
CA ILE A 307 -26.60 44.24 12.14
C ILE A 307 -26.79 45.40 11.12
N MET A 308 -25.95 45.48 10.10
CA MET A 308 -25.86 46.55 9.08
C MET A 308 -25.11 46.02 7.84
N PRO A 309 -25.28 46.61 6.64
CA PRO A 309 -25.56 45.89 5.39
C PRO A 309 -24.35 45.30 4.66
N ASP A 310 -23.17 45.23 5.28
CA ASP A 310 -22.08 44.42 4.76
C ASP A 310 -22.41 42.98 5.18
N SER A 311 -22.79 42.12 4.23
CA SER A 311 -23.25 40.77 4.57
C SER A 311 -22.09 39.96 5.15
N SER A 312 -22.15 39.64 6.44
CA SER A 312 -21.42 38.54 7.07
C SER A 312 -21.43 37.33 6.15
N ARG A 313 -20.39 36.51 6.23
CA ARG A 313 -20.29 35.33 5.39
C ARG A 313 -21.29 34.28 5.88
N THR A 314 -21.26 34.02 7.19
CA THR A 314 -22.30 33.28 7.92
C THR A 314 -22.59 33.98 9.24
N GLY A 315 -23.75 33.73 9.85
CA GLY A 315 -24.14 34.44 11.08
C GLY A 315 -24.47 35.92 10.86
N ASP A 316 -24.45 36.71 11.94
CA ASP A 316 -24.84 38.11 11.97
C ASP A 316 -23.63 39.07 12.13
N ARG A 317 -22.41 38.55 12.36
CA ARG A 317 -21.22 39.32 12.73
C ARG A 317 -19.97 38.88 11.98
N PHE A 318 -18.96 39.74 12.02
CA PHE A 318 -17.60 39.48 11.52
C PHE A 318 -16.64 40.46 12.19
N LEU A 319 -15.33 40.17 12.13
CA LEU A 319 -14.28 41.08 12.59
C LEU A 319 -13.93 42.09 11.50
N ARG A 320 -13.91 43.39 11.81
CA ARG A 320 -13.46 44.46 10.92
C ARG A 320 -12.19 45.10 11.49
N MET A 321 -11.16 45.20 10.66
CA MET A 321 -9.86 45.76 11.02
C MET A 321 -9.50 46.92 10.10
N HIS A 322 -9.19 48.08 10.69
CA HIS A 322 -8.89 49.31 9.95
C HIS A 322 -7.38 49.58 9.86
N THR A 323 -6.98 50.23 8.78
CA THR A 323 -5.58 50.58 8.46
C THR A 323 -5.06 51.91 9.07
N LYS A 324 -5.83 52.61 9.93
CA LYS A 324 -5.60 54.01 10.39
C LYS A 324 -4.57 54.13 11.56
N PRO A 325 -3.68 55.17 11.66
CA PRO A 325 -3.84 56.57 11.24
C PRO A 325 -2.75 57.17 10.32
N PRO A 326 -2.99 58.40 9.81
CA PRO A 326 -2.04 59.13 8.95
C PRO A 326 -0.67 59.22 9.61
N GLN A 327 0.39 58.86 8.88
CA GLN A 327 1.73 58.94 9.41
C GLN A 327 2.30 60.36 9.34
N THR A 328 2.88 60.84 10.44
CA THR A 328 3.77 62.02 10.47
C THR A 328 5.25 61.66 10.47
N THR A 329 5.60 60.37 10.53
CA THR A 329 6.99 59.87 10.50
C THR A 329 7.03 58.51 9.79
N ALA A 330 7.98 58.32 8.86
CA ALA A 330 8.14 57.08 8.10
C ALA A 330 8.64 55.92 9.00
N GLY A 331 7.86 54.85 9.10
CA GLY A 331 8.21 53.60 9.79
C GLY A 331 7.03 52.64 9.85
N LEU A 332 7.28 51.33 9.86
CA LEU A 332 6.24 50.31 10.11
C LEU A 332 5.66 50.55 11.51
N VAL A 333 4.35 50.77 11.61
CA VAL A 333 3.65 50.90 12.89
C VAL A 333 2.60 49.80 12.96
N GLU A 334 2.68 49.00 14.01
CA GLU A 334 1.77 47.90 14.28
C GLU A 334 0.30 48.36 14.28
N VAL A 335 -0.56 47.57 13.66
CA VAL A 335 -2.03 47.66 13.60
C VAL A 335 -2.52 46.49 14.47
N PRO A 336 -3.64 46.59 15.24
CA PRO A 336 -3.93 45.58 16.25
C PRO A 336 -4.00 44.21 15.60
N ARG A 337 -3.19 43.27 16.07
CA ARG A 337 -3.30 41.85 15.73
C ARG A 337 -4.34 41.24 16.65
N TYR A 338 -5.29 40.50 16.08
CA TYR A 338 -6.14 39.62 16.88
C TYR A 338 -5.52 38.24 16.90
N TYR A 339 -5.46 37.63 18.07
CA TYR A 339 -4.88 36.31 18.20
C TYR A 339 -5.50 35.48 19.31
N GLU A 340 -5.41 34.17 19.16
CA GLU A 340 -5.74 33.22 20.21
C GLU A 340 -4.53 32.30 20.42
N ASP A 341 -4.15 32.11 21.68
CA ASP A 341 -3.03 31.26 22.07
C ASP A 341 -3.56 29.85 22.35
N GLN A 342 -2.82 28.85 21.89
CA GLN A 342 -3.08 27.44 22.17
C GLN A 342 -1.79 26.78 22.64
N ASP A 343 -1.91 25.74 23.45
CA ASP A 343 -0.78 24.91 23.80
C ASP A 343 -0.21 24.27 22.53
N ALA A 344 1.08 24.48 22.31
CA ALA A 344 1.77 23.91 21.17
C ALA A 344 2.13 22.46 21.46
N VAL A 345 1.67 21.55 20.61
CA VAL A 345 2.17 20.18 20.61
C VAL A 345 3.25 20.10 19.54
N ILE A 346 4.47 19.89 19.98
CA ILE A 346 5.65 19.92 19.12
C ILE A 346 5.53 18.83 18.03
N GLY A 347 5.98 19.12 16.80
CA GLY A 347 5.90 18.21 15.66
C GLY A 347 4.51 18.05 15.05
N HIS A 348 3.44 18.55 15.68
CA HIS A 348 2.09 18.48 15.14
C HIS A 348 1.84 19.55 14.07
N HIS A 349 1.04 19.19 13.08
CA HIS A 349 0.59 20.08 12.01
C HIS A 349 -0.72 20.78 12.38
N TYR A 350 -0.73 22.11 12.28
CA TYR A 350 -1.91 22.95 12.51
C TYR A 350 -2.31 23.63 11.21
N ILE A 351 -3.61 23.76 10.98
CA ILE A 351 -4.18 24.58 9.90
C ILE A 351 -5.01 25.68 10.54
N PHE A 352 -4.67 26.92 10.23
CA PHE A 352 -5.51 28.07 10.52
C PHE A 352 -6.11 28.57 9.22
N GLU A 353 -7.44 28.62 9.16
CA GLU A 353 -8.18 29.04 7.99
C GLU A 353 -9.33 29.99 8.34
N GLY A 354 -9.89 30.61 7.32
CA GLY A 354 -11.06 31.48 7.43
C GLY A 354 -11.23 32.27 6.14
N TYR A 355 -11.97 33.38 6.22
CA TYR A 355 -12.23 34.21 5.04
C TYR A 355 -11.92 35.66 5.33
N GLY A 356 -11.35 36.34 4.35
CA GLY A 356 -11.16 37.78 4.38
C GLY A 356 -11.93 38.50 3.27
N TYR A 357 -12.33 39.75 3.51
CA TYR A 357 -13.14 40.53 2.58
C TYR A 357 -12.66 41.98 2.56
N ILE A 358 -12.54 42.55 1.36
CA ILE A 358 -12.23 43.96 1.17
C ILE A 358 -13.47 44.69 0.64
N PRO A 359 -14.07 45.60 1.43
CA PRO A 359 -15.20 46.39 0.97
C PRO A 359 -14.76 47.37 -0.12
N LYS A 360 -15.54 47.50 -1.18
CA LYS A 360 -15.34 48.53 -2.21
C LYS A 360 -15.52 49.95 -1.66
N SER A 361 -16.35 50.10 -0.64
CA SER A 361 -16.62 51.36 0.03
C SER A 361 -15.46 51.84 0.92
N ASP A 362 -14.56 50.94 1.32
CA ASP A 362 -13.44 51.20 2.23
C ASP A 362 -12.23 50.30 1.90
N SER A 363 -11.81 50.28 0.64
CA SER A 363 -10.80 49.34 0.13
C SER A 363 -9.39 49.60 0.66
N LEU A 364 -8.60 48.54 0.77
CA LEU A 364 -7.16 48.65 1.02
C LEU A 364 -6.48 49.44 -0.10
N PHE A 365 -5.41 50.16 0.23
CA PHE A 365 -4.64 50.97 -0.72
C PHE A 365 -3.16 50.99 -0.37
N GLY A 366 -2.33 51.32 -1.35
CA GLY A 366 -0.89 51.41 -1.18
C GLY A 366 -0.32 50.07 -0.73
N ASP A 367 0.60 50.09 0.24
CA ASP A 367 1.25 48.89 0.76
C ASP A 367 0.47 48.24 1.93
N ALA A 368 -0.86 48.36 1.94
CA ALA A 368 -1.70 47.75 2.95
C ALA A 368 -1.94 46.26 2.64
N GLN A 369 -1.76 45.40 3.64
CA GLN A 369 -1.90 43.94 3.49
C GLN A 369 -2.72 43.36 4.64
N ALA A 370 -3.54 42.37 4.36
CA ALA A 370 -4.33 41.63 5.34
C ALA A 370 -4.12 40.11 5.15
N TYR A 371 -3.84 39.37 6.21
CA TYR A 371 -3.51 37.95 6.13
C TYR A 371 -3.66 37.26 7.50
N ILE A 372 -3.66 35.93 7.50
CA ILE A 372 -3.61 35.12 8.72
C ILE A 372 -2.27 34.42 8.86
N SER A 373 -1.86 34.11 10.09
CA SER A 373 -0.57 33.47 10.37
C SER A 373 -0.64 32.55 11.58
N LEU A 374 0.21 31.53 11.57
CA LEU A 374 0.57 30.75 12.76
C LEU A 374 1.89 31.29 13.29
N LYS A 375 1.99 31.56 14.59
CA LYS A 375 3.24 31.96 15.24
C LYS A 375 3.56 31.03 16.38
N TYR A 376 4.82 30.67 16.52
CA TYR A 376 5.28 29.72 17.52
C TYR A 376 6.21 30.41 18.51
N PHE A 377 5.95 30.24 19.80
CA PHE A 377 6.70 30.89 20.87
C PHE A 377 7.26 29.87 21.85
N ASP A 378 8.46 30.13 22.36
CA ASP A 378 9.06 29.36 23.46
C ASP A 378 8.42 29.69 24.82
N ALA A 379 8.88 29.01 25.88
CA ALA A 379 8.39 29.23 27.25
C ALA A 379 8.61 30.67 27.79
N ASN A 380 9.51 31.44 27.16
CA ASN A 380 9.86 32.81 27.51
C ASN A 380 9.23 33.83 26.55
N TRP A 381 8.28 33.43 25.69
CA TRP A 381 7.67 34.24 24.64
C TRP A 381 8.64 34.75 23.57
N GLY A 382 9.80 34.09 23.41
CA GLY A 382 10.64 34.25 22.24
C GLY A 382 9.96 33.61 21.03
N MET A 383 9.76 34.37 19.96
CA MET A 383 9.21 33.82 18.71
C MET A 383 10.26 32.92 18.06
N ILE A 384 9.89 31.66 17.82
CA ILE A 384 10.75 30.65 17.20
C ILE A 384 10.51 30.57 15.69
N GLY A 385 9.28 30.80 15.25
CA GLY A 385 8.92 30.77 13.83
C GLY A 385 7.52 31.30 13.56
N SER A 386 7.18 31.41 12.27
CA SER A 386 5.84 31.75 11.83
C SER A 386 5.59 31.35 10.38
N ASP A 387 4.36 30.93 10.09
CA ASP A 387 3.84 30.69 8.75
C ASP A 387 2.72 31.71 8.45
N SER A 388 2.47 32.04 7.20
CA SER A 388 1.43 33.01 6.83
C SER A 388 0.68 32.60 5.56
N SER A 389 -0.59 32.99 5.48
CA SER A 389 -1.42 32.79 4.30
C SER A 389 -0.98 33.68 3.14
N SER A 390 -1.63 33.51 1.99
CA SER A 390 -1.69 34.56 0.98
C SER A 390 -2.20 35.88 1.59
N ILE A 391 -1.79 37.00 0.98
CA ILE A 391 -2.21 38.34 1.40
C ILE A 391 -3.43 38.81 0.62
N LEU A 392 -4.26 39.62 1.28
CA LEU A 392 -5.26 40.48 0.66
C LEU A 392 -4.69 41.90 0.60
N ASP A 393 -4.77 42.53 -0.57
CA ASP A 393 -4.19 43.84 -0.88
C ASP A 393 -5.07 44.63 -1.86
N ASP A 394 -4.54 45.71 -2.45
CA ASP A 394 -5.28 46.56 -3.38
C ASP A 394 -5.59 45.90 -4.75
N THR A 395 -5.09 44.69 -4.99
CA THR A 395 -5.39 43.87 -6.18
C THR A 395 -6.46 42.81 -5.92
N THR A 396 -6.81 42.57 -4.66
CA THR A 396 -7.79 41.56 -4.27
C THR A 396 -9.21 41.95 -4.74
N PRO A 397 -10.01 41.00 -5.26
CA PRO A 397 -11.38 41.27 -5.67
C PRO A 397 -12.23 41.92 -4.56
N LEU A 398 -12.75 43.10 -4.84
CA LEU A 398 -13.59 43.85 -3.91
C LEU A 398 -14.98 43.21 -3.75
N ASP A 399 -15.61 43.47 -2.61
CA ASP A 399 -16.93 42.99 -2.25
C ASP A 399 -17.10 41.46 -2.34
N THR A 400 -16.02 40.70 -2.16
CA THR A 400 -16.01 39.24 -2.24
C THR A 400 -15.24 38.63 -1.06
N TRP A 401 -15.82 37.61 -0.41
CA TRP A 401 -15.14 36.82 0.62
C TRP A 401 -14.12 35.89 -0.03
N THR A 402 -12.85 36.07 0.30
CA THR A 402 -11.69 35.34 -0.22
C THR A 402 -11.20 34.36 0.84
N PRO A 403 -11.02 33.06 0.54
CA PRO A 403 -10.48 32.10 1.50
C PRO A 403 -9.04 32.45 1.85
N LEU A 404 -8.72 32.29 3.14
CA LEU A 404 -7.37 32.38 3.67
C LEU A 404 -7.06 31.07 4.39
N VAL A 405 -5.91 30.49 4.10
CA VAL A 405 -5.41 29.27 4.75
C VAL A 405 -3.92 29.42 4.99
N VAL A 406 -3.48 29.01 6.16
CA VAL A 406 -2.08 28.82 6.53
C VAL A 406 -1.97 27.53 7.29
N ALA A 407 -0.93 26.77 7.01
CA ALA A 407 -0.63 25.55 7.73
C ALA A 407 0.83 25.54 8.13
N GLY A 408 1.14 24.85 9.22
CA GLY A 408 2.51 24.73 9.68
C GLY A 408 2.68 23.71 10.79
N THR A 409 3.90 23.18 10.87
CA THR A 409 4.32 22.21 11.87
C THR A 409 4.95 22.95 13.05
N VAL A 410 4.52 22.62 14.27
CA VAL A 410 5.04 23.26 15.48
C VAL A 410 6.55 22.96 15.65
N PRO A 411 7.43 23.98 15.65
CA PRO A 411 8.87 23.80 15.72
C PRO A 411 9.35 23.44 17.13
N ALA A 412 10.55 22.86 17.19
CA ALA A 412 11.25 22.54 18.43
C ALA A 412 11.29 23.70 19.43
N GLY A 413 11.03 23.39 20.70
CA GLY A 413 11.06 24.38 21.79
C GLY A 413 9.82 25.28 21.87
N ALA A 414 8.89 25.19 20.92
CA ALA A 414 7.62 25.90 21.01
C ALA A 414 6.77 25.35 22.15
N LYS A 415 6.16 26.26 22.91
CA LYS A 415 5.19 26.00 23.97
C LYS A 415 3.83 26.59 23.65
N THR A 416 3.79 27.62 22.82
CA THR A 416 2.55 28.27 22.42
C THR A 416 2.50 28.42 20.91
N ILE A 417 1.39 27.99 20.31
CA ILE A 417 1.01 28.33 18.95
C ILE A 417 -0.05 29.43 19.03
N GLN A 418 0.10 30.44 18.19
CA GLN A 418 -0.77 31.58 18.15
C GLN A 418 -1.38 31.69 16.76
N ALA A 419 -2.69 31.54 16.65
CA ALA A 419 -3.42 31.87 15.44
C ALA A 419 -3.65 33.38 15.39
N VAL A 420 -3.12 34.06 14.39
CA VAL A 420 -3.08 35.52 14.32
C VAL A 420 -3.74 36.04 13.06
N ILE A 421 -4.67 36.97 13.20
CA ILE A 421 -5.23 37.79 12.13
C ILE A 421 -4.49 39.13 12.10
N THR A 422 -3.94 39.48 10.94
CA THR A 422 -3.14 40.69 10.76
C THR A 422 -3.71 41.55 9.64
N VAL A 423 -3.83 42.85 9.90
CA VAL A 423 -3.80 43.89 8.88
C VAL A 423 -2.54 44.70 9.12
N SER A 424 -1.80 45.07 8.08
CA SER A 424 -0.57 45.84 8.19
C SER A 424 -0.54 46.94 7.14
N THR A 425 0.11 48.06 7.43
CA THR A 425 0.33 49.13 6.45
C THR A 425 1.75 49.65 6.51
N LYS A 426 2.35 49.91 5.35
CA LYS A 426 3.56 50.72 5.25
C LYS A 426 3.13 52.17 5.03
N GLY A 427 3.52 53.02 5.97
CA GLY A 427 3.07 54.40 6.05
C GLY A 427 3.20 55.25 4.79
N VAL A 428 2.07 55.54 4.16
CA VAL A 428 1.96 56.66 3.23
C VAL A 428 1.38 57.84 3.99
N ALA A 429 2.18 58.91 4.16
CA ALA A 429 1.73 60.14 4.79
C ALA A 429 0.54 60.73 4.00
N GLY A 430 -0.61 60.90 4.68
CA GLY A 430 -1.81 61.49 4.09
C GLY A 430 -2.85 60.50 3.55
N ALA A 431 -2.59 59.19 3.60
CA ALA A 431 -3.58 58.20 3.20
C ALA A 431 -4.62 57.96 4.31
N THR A 432 -5.90 57.94 3.96
CA THR A 432 -7.03 57.80 4.90
C THR A 432 -8.08 56.85 4.33
N GLY A 433 -8.48 55.83 5.10
CA GLY A 433 -9.46 54.81 4.70
C GLY A 433 -8.81 53.42 4.68
N GLY A 434 -9.55 52.38 4.34
CA GLY A 434 -9.08 51.01 4.15
C GLY A 434 -9.35 50.10 5.34
N SER A 435 -10.14 49.06 5.10
CA SER A 435 -10.37 47.96 6.03
C SER A 435 -10.32 46.59 5.35
N ALA A 436 -10.05 45.58 6.16
CA ALA A 436 -10.26 44.18 5.83
C ALA A 436 -11.19 43.58 6.87
N HIS A 437 -12.13 42.75 6.42
CA HIS A 437 -13.05 42.02 7.28
C HIS A 437 -12.64 40.55 7.32
N PHE A 438 -12.89 39.87 8.43
CA PHE A 438 -12.58 38.46 8.62
C PHE A 438 -13.76 37.74 9.27
N ASP A 439 -14.04 36.52 8.83
CA ASP A 439 -15.19 35.72 9.28
C ASP A 439 -14.94 34.22 9.09
N ASP A 440 -15.73 33.39 9.78
CA ASP A 440 -15.66 31.92 9.79
C ASP A 440 -14.23 31.38 10.03
N MET A 441 -13.55 31.89 11.05
CA MET A 441 -12.17 31.47 11.35
C MET A 441 -12.15 30.05 11.94
N ALA A 442 -11.11 29.27 11.66
CA ALA A 442 -10.95 27.98 12.30
C ALA A 442 -9.48 27.62 12.46
N LEU A 443 -9.11 27.23 13.69
CA LEU A 443 -7.83 26.61 13.96
C LEU A 443 -8.09 25.12 14.20
N TRP A 444 -7.44 24.32 13.39
CA TRP A 444 -7.43 22.88 13.46
C TRP A 444 -6.04 22.47 13.89
N ARG A 445 -5.96 21.65 14.94
CA ARG A 445 -4.90 20.66 15.01
C ARG A 445 -5.37 19.55 14.07
N ALA A 446 -4.67 19.24 12.97
CA ALA A 446 -5.03 18.07 12.15
C ALA A 446 -5.21 16.88 13.12
N VAL A 447 -6.37 16.22 13.17
CA VAL A 447 -6.83 15.15 12.27
C VAL A 447 -8.35 15.01 12.30
N GLY A 448 -9.01 14.90 11.15
CA GLY A 448 -10.30 14.21 11.03
C GLY A 448 -10.07 12.90 10.27
N PRO A 449 -10.80 11.80 10.53
CA PRO A 449 -10.43 10.47 10.02
C PRO A 449 -10.51 10.32 8.48
N ARG A 450 -10.92 11.37 7.76
CA ARG A 450 -11.29 11.30 6.35
C ARG A 450 -10.56 12.34 5.52
N SER A 451 -9.77 11.85 4.56
CA SER A 451 -9.29 12.67 3.46
C SER A 451 -10.44 12.99 2.48
N THR A 452 -10.27 14.06 1.71
CA THR A 452 -11.14 14.39 0.57
C THR A 452 -11.11 13.33 -0.53
N TYR A 453 -10.02 12.54 -0.60
CA TYR A 453 -9.83 11.44 -1.52
C TYR A 453 -9.88 10.09 -0.80
N GLY A 454 -11.08 9.55 -0.62
CA GLY A 454 -11.32 8.34 0.21
C GLY A 454 -10.77 7.00 -0.31
N LEU A 455 -9.82 7.00 -1.24
CA LEU A 455 -9.09 5.83 -1.76
C LEU A 455 -7.56 6.01 -1.63
N GLY A 456 -7.11 6.90 -0.73
CA GLY A 456 -5.71 7.29 -0.57
C GLY A 456 -4.91 6.32 0.29
N THR A 457 -5.51 5.73 1.33
CA THR A 457 -4.85 4.77 2.22
C THR A 457 -4.70 3.38 1.60
N ARG A 458 -3.64 3.17 0.81
CA ARG A 458 -3.49 1.92 0.05
C ARG A 458 -2.59 0.88 0.70
N ASN A 459 -1.65 1.31 1.53
CA ASN A 459 -0.67 0.44 2.19
C ASN A 459 -0.56 0.81 3.67
N VAL A 460 -0.13 -0.14 4.47
CA VAL A 460 0.27 0.03 5.86
C VAL A 460 1.54 -0.78 6.07
N ALA A 461 2.46 -0.25 6.84
CA ALA A 461 3.67 -0.91 7.28
C ALA A 461 3.88 -0.67 8.78
N THR A 462 4.85 -1.37 9.34
CA THR A 462 5.32 -1.22 10.72
C THR A 462 6.84 -1.17 10.71
N GLY A 463 7.45 -0.51 11.69
CA GLY A 463 8.90 -0.33 11.83
C GLY A 463 9.24 0.44 13.10
N ASP A 464 10.49 0.85 13.25
CA ASP A 464 11.04 1.71 14.32
C ASP A 464 11.76 2.91 13.67
N LEU A 465 10.98 3.95 13.36
CA LEU A 465 11.43 5.10 12.57
C LEU A 465 12.38 6.04 13.35
N ASP A 466 12.32 6.05 14.68
CA ASP A 466 13.13 6.95 15.52
C ASP A 466 14.16 6.24 16.41
N GLY A 467 14.23 4.91 16.32
CA GLY A 467 15.26 4.05 16.91
C GLY A 467 15.13 3.92 18.43
N ASP A 468 13.96 4.19 18.98
CA ASP A 468 13.72 4.14 20.43
C ASP A 468 13.33 2.73 20.93
N GLY A 469 13.08 1.80 19.99
CA GLY A 469 12.70 0.42 20.22
C GLY A 469 11.21 0.19 20.46
N LYS A 470 10.38 1.25 20.40
CA LYS A 470 8.95 1.12 20.22
C LYS A 470 8.67 1.07 18.72
N GLY A 471 7.64 0.31 18.34
CA GLY A 471 7.28 0.20 16.94
C GLY A 471 6.14 1.14 16.57
N GLU A 472 6.11 1.59 15.32
CA GLU A 472 5.04 2.41 14.78
C GLU A 472 4.17 1.68 13.76
N VAL A 473 2.91 2.13 13.66
CA VAL A 473 2.02 1.86 12.54
C VAL A 473 2.11 3.01 11.55
N ILE A 474 2.50 2.71 10.32
CA ILE A 474 2.92 3.71 9.33
C ILE A 474 2.08 3.57 8.06
N PHE A 475 1.48 4.66 7.60
CA PHE A 475 0.74 4.67 6.34
C PHE A 475 0.66 6.07 5.73
N LEU A 476 0.32 6.14 4.44
CA LEU A 476 0.04 7.40 3.76
C LEU A 476 -1.45 7.54 3.45
N LYS A 477 -1.99 8.75 3.60
CA LYS A 477 -3.39 9.10 3.28
C LYS A 477 -3.49 10.11 2.14
N GLY A 478 -4.68 10.13 1.55
CA GLY A 478 -5.12 11.18 0.64
C GLY A 478 -4.50 11.13 -0.76
N ARG A 479 -4.57 12.26 -1.45
CA ARG A 479 -4.06 12.41 -2.83
C ARG A 479 -3.49 13.79 -3.09
N TYR A 480 -4.23 14.83 -2.74
CA TYR A 480 -3.86 16.20 -3.04
C TYR A 480 -3.19 16.82 -1.83
N THR A 481 -2.08 17.53 -2.02
CA THR A 481 -1.31 18.07 -0.90
C THR A 481 -1.97 19.28 -0.24
N ASP A 482 -2.97 19.89 -0.90
CA ASP A 482 -3.81 20.93 -0.31
C ASP A 482 -4.89 20.37 0.64
N ASP A 483 -5.09 19.05 0.62
CA ASP A 483 -5.88 18.35 1.64
C ASP A 483 -5.03 18.21 2.92
N PRO A 484 -5.47 18.80 4.03
CA PRO A 484 -4.74 18.75 5.30
C PRO A 484 -4.64 17.36 5.91
N GLN A 485 -5.37 16.36 5.41
CA GLN A 485 -5.26 14.96 5.85
C GLN A 485 -4.31 14.13 4.97
N SER A 486 -3.88 14.67 3.82
CA SER A 486 -2.95 13.96 2.93
C SER A 486 -1.53 13.97 3.50
N GLY A 487 -0.85 12.82 3.46
CA GLY A 487 0.54 12.71 3.88
C GLY A 487 0.84 11.47 4.70
N LEU A 488 1.96 11.50 5.42
CA LEU A 488 2.44 10.46 6.31
C LEU A 488 1.66 10.48 7.63
N TRP A 489 1.31 9.30 8.12
CA TRP A 489 0.62 9.04 9.36
C TRP A 489 1.37 7.97 10.14
N VAL A 490 1.67 8.29 11.39
CA VAL A 490 2.47 7.43 12.28
C VAL A 490 1.80 7.37 13.65
N TYR A 491 1.58 6.16 14.15
CA TYR A 491 1.10 5.89 15.50
C TYR A 491 2.13 5.02 16.22
N GLU A 492 2.74 5.53 17.27
CA GLU A 492 3.75 4.80 18.04
C GLU A 492 3.08 3.94 19.10
N ALA A 493 3.57 2.73 19.35
CA ALA A 493 3.13 1.92 20.49
C ALA A 493 3.53 2.61 21.81
N ASP A 494 2.60 2.75 22.76
CA ASP A 494 2.89 3.46 24.02
C ASP A 494 3.50 2.57 25.13
N GLY A 495 3.74 1.30 24.80
CA GLY A 495 4.24 0.26 25.71
C GLY A 495 3.16 -0.36 26.63
N THR A 496 1.88 -0.10 26.37
CA THR A 496 0.76 -0.81 27.00
C THR A 496 0.03 -1.71 26.01
N ASP A 497 -0.54 -2.81 26.52
CA ASP A 497 -1.36 -3.77 25.76
C ASP A 497 -2.45 -3.02 24.96
N ASN A 498 -2.32 -3.04 23.64
CA ASN A 498 -3.16 -2.37 22.66
C ASN A 498 -3.16 -0.83 22.72
N GLY A 499 -2.13 -0.23 23.30
CA GLY A 499 -1.96 1.21 23.48
C GLY A 499 -1.09 1.86 22.42
N PHE A 500 -1.59 2.96 21.84
CA PHE A 500 -0.90 3.74 20.82
C PHE A 500 -0.96 5.23 21.16
N SER A 501 0.09 5.96 20.77
CA SER A 501 0.22 7.40 20.92
C SER A 501 -0.86 8.16 20.15
N GLU A 502 -0.97 9.47 20.44
CA GLU A 502 -1.60 10.38 19.48
C GLU A 502 -0.80 10.39 18.17
N PRO A 503 -1.46 10.51 17.00
CA PRO A 503 -0.77 10.40 15.73
C PRO A 503 0.20 11.54 15.50
N TRP A 504 1.37 11.20 14.97
CA TRP A 504 2.20 12.15 14.26
C TRP A 504 1.83 12.14 12.77
N HIS A 505 1.41 13.32 12.26
CA HIS A 505 0.98 13.50 10.88
C HIS A 505 1.78 14.61 10.20
N VAL A 506 2.25 14.32 9.00
CA VAL A 506 3.03 15.26 8.18
C VAL A 506 2.56 15.23 6.73
N ASN A 507 2.21 16.39 6.17
CA ASN A 507 1.94 16.51 4.74
C ASN A 507 3.24 16.33 3.93
N ILE A 508 3.16 15.72 2.74
CA ILE A 508 4.35 15.44 1.90
C ILE A 508 5.16 16.71 1.61
N ASN A 509 4.49 17.84 1.35
CA ASN A 509 5.17 19.10 1.04
C ASN A 509 5.85 19.75 2.27
N ALA A 510 5.71 19.20 3.48
CA ALA A 510 6.41 19.68 4.66
C ALA A 510 7.85 19.14 4.77
N PHE A 511 8.14 17.98 4.17
CA PHE A 511 9.50 17.42 4.13
C PHE A 511 10.10 17.39 2.71
N ALA A 512 9.27 17.33 1.66
CA ALA A 512 9.75 17.27 0.30
C ALA A 512 10.53 18.53 -0.09
N THR A 513 11.74 18.37 -0.64
CA THR A 513 12.55 19.50 -1.11
C THR A 513 11.97 20.16 -2.36
N ASP A 514 11.24 19.38 -3.15
CA ASP A 514 10.51 19.78 -4.34
C ASP A 514 9.02 19.54 -4.14
N SER A 515 8.20 20.60 -4.12
CA SER A 515 6.76 20.44 -3.88
C SER A 515 6.05 19.62 -4.97
N VAL A 516 5.04 18.86 -4.56
CA VAL A 516 4.15 18.06 -5.42
C VAL A 516 2.71 18.55 -5.28
N TYR A 517 1.93 18.48 -6.37
CA TYR A 517 0.49 18.83 -6.34
C TYR A 517 -0.36 17.70 -5.75
N GLY A 518 -0.12 16.48 -6.23
CA GLY A 518 -0.85 15.33 -5.74
C GLY A 518 -0.53 14.04 -6.50
N GLY A 519 -0.82 12.95 -5.82
CA GLY A 519 -0.53 11.58 -6.21
C GLY A 519 -1.01 10.65 -5.11
N TYR A 520 -1.21 9.39 -5.44
CA TYR A 520 -1.56 8.37 -4.44
C TYR A 520 -0.38 7.43 -4.25
N THR A 521 -0.20 6.99 -3.01
CA THR A 521 0.87 6.06 -2.67
C THR A 521 0.48 4.64 -3.07
N GLU A 522 1.14 4.06 -4.06
CA GLU A 522 0.82 2.72 -4.54
C GLU A 522 1.42 1.61 -3.68
N ASN A 523 2.57 1.87 -3.07
CA ASN A 523 3.30 0.96 -2.20
C ASN A 523 4.14 1.73 -1.18
N LEU A 524 4.40 1.08 -0.04
CA LEU A 524 5.15 1.57 1.10
C LEU A 524 6.03 0.41 1.61
N VAL A 525 7.29 0.70 1.89
CA VAL A 525 8.27 -0.18 2.55
C VAL A 525 8.86 0.62 3.72
N VAL A 526 9.14 -0.05 4.83
CA VAL A 526 9.77 0.53 6.02
C VAL A 526 10.89 -0.41 6.45
N GLU A 527 12.13 0.09 6.43
CA GLU A 527 13.36 -0.65 6.73
C GLU A 527 14.55 0.31 6.82
N ASP A 528 15.52 0.01 7.68
CA ASP A 528 16.87 0.61 7.73
C ASP A 528 17.63 0.31 6.43
N VAL A 529 17.51 1.21 5.45
CA VAL A 529 18.07 1.02 4.11
C VAL A 529 19.52 1.49 4.02
N ASP A 530 19.92 2.46 4.84
CA ASP A 530 21.26 3.04 4.78
C ASP A 530 22.21 2.61 5.91
N GLY A 531 21.72 1.78 6.83
CA GLY A 531 22.48 1.11 7.87
C GLY A 531 22.83 2.01 9.05
N ASP A 532 22.06 3.07 9.29
CA ASP A 532 22.28 3.98 10.41
C ASP A 532 21.59 3.56 11.72
N GLY A 533 20.70 2.55 11.63
CA GLY A 533 19.97 1.96 12.74
C GLY A 533 18.59 2.57 12.98
N LEU A 534 18.09 3.43 12.09
CA LEU A 534 16.72 3.93 12.03
C LEU A 534 16.02 3.33 10.80
N ASP A 535 14.71 3.08 10.88
CA ASP A 535 13.98 2.66 9.68
C ASP A 535 13.58 3.88 8.81
N GLU A 536 13.70 3.75 7.48
CA GLU A 536 13.22 4.77 6.54
C GLU A 536 11.84 4.42 5.95
N VAL A 537 11.01 5.44 5.72
CA VAL A 537 9.77 5.32 4.96
C VAL A 537 10.05 5.47 3.46
N ILE A 538 10.00 4.36 2.72
CA ILE A 538 10.18 4.34 1.27
C ILE A 538 8.81 4.20 0.59
N PHE A 539 8.45 5.13 -0.29
CA PHE A 539 7.12 5.07 -0.92
C PHE A 539 7.07 5.49 -2.40
N ALA A 540 6.19 4.81 -3.15
CA ALA A 540 5.89 5.09 -4.55
C ALA A 540 4.75 6.10 -4.68
N PHE A 541 5.07 7.34 -5.05
CA PHE A 541 4.11 8.41 -5.26
C PHE A 541 3.68 8.50 -6.73
N ASN A 542 2.51 7.94 -7.04
CA ASN A 542 1.94 7.92 -8.38
C ASN A 542 1.18 9.22 -8.67
N GLY A 543 1.93 10.23 -9.12
CA GLY A 543 1.45 11.57 -9.44
C GLY A 543 1.22 11.83 -10.92
N GLY A 544 1.04 13.10 -11.27
CA GLY A 544 1.05 13.54 -12.66
C GLY A 544 2.41 13.33 -13.34
N SER A 545 2.40 12.73 -14.51
CA SER A 545 3.65 12.49 -15.23
C SER A 545 4.39 13.77 -15.68
N ASN A 546 3.75 14.94 -15.68
CA ASN A 546 4.37 16.27 -15.87
C ASN A 546 4.24 17.08 -14.57
N PRO A 547 5.11 18.06 -14.32
CA PRO A 547 4.91 19.02 -13.25
C PRO A 547 3.58 19.79 -13.40
N THR A 548 2.94 20.08 -12.27
CA THR A 548 1.76 20.96 -12.21
C THR A 548 2.16 22.40 -11.98
N ALA A 549 1.54 23.33 -12.72
CA ALA A 549 1.80 24.76 -12.56
C ALA A 549 1.49 25.22 -11.12
N GLY A 550 2.44 25.95 -10.52
CA GLY A 550 2.37 26.37 -9.11
C GLY A 550 3.14 25.46 -8.14
N TYR A 551 3.68 24.35 -8.63
CA TYR A 551 4.52 23.40 -7.89
C TYR A 551 5.91 23.28 -8.53
N SER A 552 6.76 22.37 -8.03
CA SER A 552 8.09 22.12 -8.60
C SER A 552 8.02 21.77 -10.09
N THR A 553 9.10 22.05 -10.82
CA THR A 553 9.27 21.62 -12.22
C THR A 553 9.52 20.14 -12.35
N TYR A 554 9.84 19.44 -11.26
CA TYR A 554 10.11 18.01 -11.25
C TYR A 554 8.83 17.17 -11.48
N SER A 555 8.88 16.15 -12.34
CA SER A 555 7.77 15.19 -12.57
C SER A 555 7.15 14.70 -11.26
N GLU A 556 5.82 14.60 -11.16
CA GLU A 556 5.16 14.19 -9.90
C GLU A 556 5.09 12.67 -9.71
N ASP A 557 5.41 11.88 -10.73
CA ASP A 557 5.66 10.44 -10.56
C ASP A 557 7.03 10.27 -9.90
N ARG A 558 7.08 10.00 -8.58
CA ARG A 558 8.32 9.97 -7.79
C ARG A 558 8.35 8.80 -6.81
N PHE A 559 9.55 8.41 -6.41
CA PHE A 559 9.81 7.60 -5.24
C PHE A 559 10.52 8.47 -4.20
N PHE A 560 10.14 8.33 -2.95
CA PHE A 560 10.71 9.07 -1.83
C PHE A 560 11.31 8.07 -0.83
N VAL A 561 12.41 8.48 -0.20
CA VAL A 561 12.99 7.89 1.00
C VAL A 561 12.98 8.98 2.06
N VAL A 562 12.39 8.66 3.21
CA VAL A 562 12.11 9.63 4.27
C VAL A 562 12.41 9.01 5.63
N GLY A 563 13.48 9.43 6.28
CA GLY A 563 13.74 9.13 7.68
C GLY A 563 13.14 10.17 8.64
N VAL A 564 13.36 9.91 9.92
CA VAL A 564 12.83 10.70 11.02
C VAL A 564 13.97 11.21 11.92
N GLN A 565 13.92 12.51 12.22
CA GLN A 565 14.79 13.12 13.22
C GLN A 565 14.01 13.42 14.50
N GLY A 566 14.55 12.95 15.62
CA GLY A 566 13.94 13.13 16.94
C GLY A 566 12.87 12.08 17.24
N ASP A 567 12.37 12.12 18.47
CA ASP A 567 11.49 11.09 19.06
C ASP A 567 10.01 11.34 18.71
N ILE A 568 9.36 10.32 18.17
CA ILE A 568 7.94 10.21 17.83
C ILE A 568 7.14 10.10 19.12
N GLY A 569 6.54 11.21 19.54
CA GLY A 569 5.87 11.33 20.83
C GLY A 569 6.39 12.52 21.64
N VAL A 570 7.59 13.00 21.31
CA VAL A 570 8.17 14.23 21.88
C VAL A 570 8.32 15.34 20.83
N LEU A 571 9.16 15.12 19.81
CA LEU A 571 9.51 16.11 18.78
C LEU A 571 10.07 15.39 17.53
N PRO A 572 9.21 14.74 16.74
CA PRO A 572 9.62 14.12 15.50
C PRO A 572 9.63 15.13 14.34
N LYS A 573 10.49 14.86 13.35
CA LYS A 573 10.56 15.62 12.10
C LYS A 573 10.89 14.68 10.94
N ALA A 574 10.04 14.65 9.92
CA ALA A 574 10.31 13.93 8.68
C ALA A 574 11.34 14.68 7.84
N VAL A 575 12.27 13.95 7.22
CA VAL A 575 13.34 14.50 6.38
C VAL A 575 13.39 13.74 5.06
N GLU A 576 13.33 14.46 3.94
CA GLU A 576 13.63 13.85 2.64
C GLU A 576 15.13 13.57 2.55
N GLU A 577 15.49 12.30 2.50
CA GLU A 577 16.86 11.86 2.26
C GLU A 577 17.14 11.67 0.78
N PHE A 578 16.20 11.02 0.08
CA PHE A 578 16.33 10.72 -1.33
C PHE A 578 15.00 10.83 -2.07
N VAL A 579 15.07 11.34 -3.30
CA VAL A 579 13.92 11.41 -4.20
C VAL A 579 14.34 11.18 -5.65
N ILE A 580 13.66 10.25 -6.32
CA ILE A 580 13.95 9.90 -7.70
C ILE A 580 12.67 9.77 -8.53
N ALA A 581 12.69 10.26 -9.77
CA ALA A 581 11.57 10.15 -10.69
C ALA A 581 11.95 9.31 -11.91
N PRO A 582 11.14 8.32 -12.30
CA PRO A 582 11.39 7.52 -13.49
C PRO A 582 11.43 8.35 -14.79
N ARG A 583 10.79 9.54 -14.80
CA ARG A 583 10.58 10.36 -16.01
C ARG A 583 11.53 11.53 -16.20
N ASP A 584 12.19 12.01 -15.14
CA ASP A 584 12.80 13.36 -15.13
C ASP A 584 14.03 13.40 -14.19
N ARG A 585 15.08 12.64 -14.51
CA ARG A 585 16.26 12.50 -13.63
C ARG A 585 16.91 13.84 -13.27
N ASN A 586 16.95 14.78 -14.20
CA ASN A 586 17.66 16.06 -14.05
C ASN A 586 16.78 17.19 -13.50
N LYS A 587 15.51 16.91 -13.15
CA LYS A 587 14.54 17.84 -12.58
C LYS A 587 14.27 19.09 -13.45
N ASP A 588 14.48 18.98 -14.76
CA ASP A 588 14.33 20.13 -15.68
C ASP A 588 12.87 20.33 -16.15
N GLY A 589 11.97 19.43 -15.74
CA GLY A 589 10.56 19.43 -16.10
C GLY A 589 10.26 18.92 -17.50
N VAL A 590 11.26 18.35 -18.17
CA VAL A 590 11.13 17.65 -19.45
C VAL A 590 11.16 16.14 -19.19
N ARG A 591 10.22 15.43 -19.81
CA ARG A 591 10.19 13.95 -19.73
C ARG A 591 11.28 13.31 -20.57
N GLY A 592 12.47 13.16 -19.99
CA GLY A 592 13.57 12.38 -20.56
C GLY A 592 13.33 10.87 -20.53
N ASN A 593 12.61 10.37 -19.51
CA ASN A 593 12.50 8.95 -19.17
C ASN A 593 13.87 8.27 -18.98
N ASP A 594 14.81 8.98 -18.38
CA ASP A 594 16.20 8.52 -18.19
C ASP A 594 16.30 7.24 -17.35
N HIS A 595 15.36 7.03 -16.43
CA HIS A 595 15.25 5.78 -15.65
C HIS A 595 14.13 4.89 -16.18
N GLY A 596 13.83 5.00 -17.47
CA GLY A 596 12.89 4.13 -18.15
C GLY A 596 11.42 4.53 -18.02
N GLY A 597 11.07 5.59 -17.28
CA GLY A 597 9.70 6.15 -17.25
C GLY A 597 8.65 5.24 -16.63
N GLY A 598 7.39 5.67 -16.67
CA GLY A 598 6.25 4.92 -16.10
C GLY A 598 5.91 5.33 -14.67
N SER A 599 4.65 5.16 -14.28
CA SER A 599 4.20 5.67 -12.98
C SER A 599 4.83 4.89 -11.83
N ALA A 600 5.16 5.56 -10.72
CA ALA A 600 5.75 4.90 -9.57
C ALA A 600 4.77 3.87 -8.98
N MET A 601 5.20 2.61 -8.80
CA MET A 601 4.32 1.53 -8.35
C MET A 601 4.77 0.82 -7.08
N SER A 602 6.02 0.37 -7.01
CA SER A 602 6.50 -0.49 -5.92
C SER A 602 8.00 -0.38 -5.74
N MET A 603 8.49 -0.83 -4.59
CA MET A 603 9.92 -0.93 -4.29
C MET A 603 10.23 -2.27 -3.61
N ALA A 604 11.49 -2.70 -3.70
CA ALA A 604 12.10 -3.71 -2.83
C ALA A 604 13.47 -3.20 -2.38
N VAL A 605 13.82 -3.50 -1.12
CA VAL A 605 15.15 -3.26 -0.54
C VAL A 605 15.91 -4.59 -0.55
N ALA A 606 17.20 -4.58 -0.89
CA ALA A 606 18.01 -5.80 -1.07
C ALA A 606 19.52 -5.49 -1.01
N ASP A 607 20.35 -6.38 -0.47
CA ASP A 607 21.82 -6.34 -0.65
C ASP A 607 22.20 -7.14 -1.92
N THR A 608 22.05 -6.54 -3.10
CA THR A 608 22.16 -7.24 -4.39
C THR A 608 23.60 -7.58 -4.76
N ASP A 609 24.58 -6.80 -4.30
CA ASP A 609 25.99 -7.01 -4.61
C ASP A 609 26.79 -7.69 -3.49
N GLY A 610 26.19 -7.85 -2.31
CA GLY A 610 26.72 -8.58 -1.16
C GLY A 610 27.77 -7.79 -0.37
N ASP A 611 27.76 -6.46 -0.49
CA ASP A 611 28.70 -5.57 0.20
C ASP A 611 28.23 -5.15 1.61
N GLY A 612 27.00 -5.49 1.97
CA GLY A 612 26.37 -5.20 3.24
C GLY A 612 25.70 -3.83 3.31
N LYS A 613 25.59 -3.11 2.20
CA LYS A 613 24.68 -1.98 2.04
C LYS A 613 23.45 -2.43 1.25
N HIS A 614 22.35 -1.70 1.41
CA HIS A 614 21.14 -2.02 0.66
C HIS A 614 20.97 -1.14 -0.58
N GLU A 615 20.46 -1.78 -1.62
CA GLU A 615 19.91 -1.16 -2.79
C GLU A 615 18.38 -1.06 -2.70
N ILE A 616 17.83 -0.03 -3.33
CA ILE A 616 16.40 0.11 -3.56
C ILE A 616 16.10 -0.13 -5.04
N ALA A 617 15.39 -1.22 -5.34
CA ALA A 617 14.87 -1.49 -6.66
C ALA A 617 13.50 -0.84 -6.84
N PHE A 618 13.39 0.13 -7.75
CA PHE A 618 12.19 0.89 -8.04
C PHE A 618 11.43 0.33 -9.24
N PHE A 619 10.15 0.02 -9.06
CA PHE A 619 9.29 -0.55 -10.09
C PHE A 619 8.26 0.45 -10.59
N SER A 620 8.23 0.67 -11.91
CA SER A 620 7.34 1.63 -12.56
C SER A 620 6.45 0.98 -13.63
N TRP A 621 5.23 1.50 -13.77
CA TRP A 621 4.28 1.07 -14.80
C TRP A 621 4.68 1.60 -16.17
N ASN A 622 5.60 0.88 -16.81
CA ASN A 622 5.98 1.04 -18.21
C ASN A 622 6.70 -0.20 -18.74
N SER A 623 5.94 -1.20 -19.18
CA SER A 623 6.45 -2.51 -19.58
C SER A 623 7.30 -3.18 -18.49
N GLY A 624 6.89 -3.02 -17.23
CA GLY A 624 7.62 -3.56 -16.10
C GLY A 624 8.98 -2.91 -15.95
N ASN A 625 9.02 -1.59 -15.80
CA ASN A 625 10.29 -0.90 -15.71
C ASN A 625 10.87 -1.06 -14.30
N MET A 626 12.15 -1.40 -14.21
CA MET A 626 12.91 -1.48 -12.96
C MET A 626 14.26 -0.77 -13.10
N PHE A 627 14.65 0.00 -12.09
CA PHE A 627 15.97 0.62 -11.94
C PHE A 627 16.35 0.62 -10.45
N VAL A 628 17.65 0.76 -10.14
CA VAL A 628 18.19 0.54 -8.79
C VAL A 628 18.97 1.77 -8.33
N ALA A 629 18.86 2.16 -7.05
CA ALA A 629 19.78 3.08 -6.39
C ALA A 629 20.42 2.40 -5.18
N GLU A 630 21.68 2.72 -4.89
CA GLU A 630 22.44 2.15 -3.76
C GLU A 630 22.46 3.16 -2.60
N ALA A 631 22.21 2.71 -1.37
CA ALA A 631 22.57 3.46 -0.17
C ALA A 631 24.08 3.28 0.07
N THR A 632 24.84 4.37 0.13
CA THR A 632 26.31 4.34 0.25
C THR A 632 26.82 4.66 1.65
N GLY A 633 25.90 4.95 2.57
CA GLY A 633 26.09 5.28 3.97
C GLY A 633 24.92 6.14 4.47
N PRO A 634 24.93 6.54 5.76
CA PRO A 634 23.82 7.27 6.38
C PRO A 634 23.40 8.51 5.58
N ASP A 635 22.09 8.66 5.37
CA ASP A 635 21.40 9.67 4.58
C ASP A 635 21.95 9.85 3.15
N THR A 636 22.66 8.87 2.58
CA THR A 636 23.45 9.06 1.35
C THR A 636 23.21 7.99 0.29
N TYR A 637 22.67 8.40 -0.86
CA TYR A 637 22.22 7.50 -1.92
C TYR A 637 22.85 7.83 -3.28
N VAL A 638 23.11 6.81 -4.09
CA VAL A 638 23.60 6.93 -5.47
C VAL A 638 22.53 6.44 -6.45
N ALA A 639 22.04 7.37 -7.27
CA ALA A 639 21.09 7.08 -8.35
C ALA A 639 21.77 6.42 -9.55
N PRO A 640 21.05 5.60 -10.34
CA PRO A 640 21.61 4.96 -11.52
C PRO A 640 21.86 5.98 -12.64
N ASP A 641 22.68 5.60 -13.62
CA ASP A 641 22.94 6.45 -14.77
C ASP A 641 21.75 6.48 -15.78
N SER A 642 21.73 7.47 -16.68
CA SER A 642 20.67 7.56 -17.71
C SER A 642 20.76 6.36 -18.65
N GLY A 643 19.64 5.66 -18.80
CA GLY A 643 19.56 4.43 -19.59
C GLY A 643 19.76 3.15 -18.78
N GLU A 644 20.14 3.23 -17.51
CA GLU A 644 20.33 2.07 -16.63
C GLU A 644 18.99 1.66 -16.00
N TYR A 645 18.24 0.86 -16.75
CA TYR A 645 16.96 0.27 -16.35
C TYR A 645 16.63 -0.98 -17.19
N VAL A 646 15.74 -1.83 -16.68
CA VAL A 646 15.24 -3.02 -17.38
C VAL A 646 13.72 -2.95 -17.56
N ARG A 647 13.22 -3.42 -18.72
CA ARG A 647 11.77 -3.54 -19.00
C ARG A 647 11.39 -4.96 -19.34
N PHE A 648 10.86 -5.69 -18.37
CA PHE A 648 10.58 -7.13 -18.49
C PHE A 648 9.26 -7.47 -19.22
N GLY A 649 8.32 -6.53 -19.27
CA GLY A 649 7.07 -6.60 -20.04
C GLY A 649 7.29 -6.34 -21.54
N SER A 650 8.43 -5.76 -21.93
CA SER A 650 8.73 -5.40 -23.31
C SER A 650 8.90 -6.62 -24.23
N SER A 651 8.57 -6.47 -25.51
CA SER A 651 8.86 -7.47 -26.54
C SER A 651 10.36 -7.66 -26.81
N SER A 652 11.19 -6.72 -26.36
CA SER A 652 12.64 -6.83 -26.40
C SER A 652 13.21 -7.76 -25.31
N PHE A 653 12.41 -8.14 -24.31
CA PHE A 653 12.85 -9.01 -23.23
C PHE A 653 12.82 -10.49 -23.65
N PRO A 654 13.90 -11.26 -23.43
CA PRO A 654 13.94 -12.69 -23.74
C PRO A 654 12.79 -13.47 -23.09
N GLY A 655 12.03 -14.22 -23.89
CA GLY A 655 10.89 -15.01 -23.40
C GLY A 655 9.55 -14.27 -23.36
N ASN A 656 9.51 -12.96 -23.67
CA ASN A 656 8.29 -12.17 -23.79
C ASN A 656 7.98 -11.83 -25.27
N THR A 657 7.43 -12.78 -26.01
CA THR A 657 7.21 -12.66 -27.45
C THR A 657 6.05 -11.76 -27.87
N ALA A 658 5.21 -11.29 -26.92
CA ALA A 658 4.01 -10.52 -27.24
C ALA A 658 4.15 -9.02 -26.95
N GLY A 659 5.11 -8.60 -26.11
CA GLY A 659 5.28 -7.20 -25.70
C GLY A 659 4.02 -6.61 -25.08
N LYS A 660 3.95 -6.60 -23.75
CA LYS A 660 2.80 -6.08 -23.02
C LYS A 660 3.29 -5.04 -22.02
N ASP A 661 2.58 -3.92 -21.96
CA ASP A 661 2.75 -3.02 -20.84
C ASP A 661 2.54 -3.80 -19.53
N ASP A 662 3.30 -3.48 -18.49
CA ASP A 662 3.36 -4.28 -17.27
C ASP A 662 3.83 -3.45 -16.07
N PHE A 663 3.60 -3.98 -14.88
CA PHE A 663 4.05 -3.44 -13.61
C PHE A 663 4.09 -4.54 -12.54
N SER A 664 4.67 -4.23 -11.38
CA SER A 664 4.78 -5.12 -10.23
C SER A 664 4.17 -4.49 -8.98
N PHE A 665 3.64 -5.34 -8.09
CA PHE A 665 3.20 -4.99 -6.74
C PHE A 665 3.87 -5.93 -5.74
N ASN A 666 4.44 -5.38 -4.67
CA ASN A 666 5.22 -6.08 -3.63
C ASN A 666 6.22 -7.07 -4.23
N PRO A 667 7.25 -6.56 -4.95
CA PRO A 667 8.46 -7.34 -5.12
C PRO A 667 9.06 -7.63 -3.74
N THR A 668 9.90 -8.66 -3.66
CA THR A 668 10.56 -9.10 -2.42
C THR A 668 12.00 -9.48 -2.74
N ALA A 669 12.88 -9.45 -1.76
CA ALA A 669 14.28 -9.80 -1.91
C ALA A 669 14.67 -10.88 -0.90
N ILE A 670 15.59 -11.77 -1.31
CA ILE A 670 16.16 -12.82 -0.47
C ILE A 670 17.39 -13.43 -1.14
N ASP A 671 18.44 -13.72 -0.37
CA ASP A 671 19.55 -14.60 -0.75
C ASP A 671 19.06 -16.06 -0.88
N MET A 672 18.50 -16.39 -2.04
CA MET A 672 17.83 -17.66 -2.27
C MET A 672 18.84 -18.79 -2.51
N ASP A 673 19.97 -18.49 -3.13
CA ASP A 673 20.99 -19.49 -3.45
C ASP A 673 22.11 -19.60 -2.37
N GLY A 674 22.10 -18.69 -1.42
CA GLY A 674 22.97 -18.62 -0.26
C GLY A 674 24.39 -18.15 -0.58
N ASP A 675 24.58 -17.37 -1.63
CA ASP A 675 25.88 -16.83 -2.04
C ASP A 675 26.26 -15.54 -1.30
N GLY A 676 25.35 -15.00 -0.51
CA GLY A 676 25.52 -13.78 0.27
C GLY A 676 25.05 -12.52 -0.46
N LYS A 677 24.35 -12.67 -1.60
CA LYS A 677 23.66 -11.60 -2.32
C LYS A 677 22.16 -11.85 -2.34
N ASP A 678 21.36 -10.82 -2.22
CA ASP A 678 19.92 -10.93 -2.35
C ASP A 678 19.49 -10.96 -3.83
N GLU A 679 18.65 -11.92 -4.17
CA GLU A 679 17.87 -11.87 -5.41
C GLU A 679 16.54 -11.17 -5.20
N ILE A 680 16.22 -10.24 -6.10
CA ILE A 680 14.90 -9.60 -6.12
C ILE A 680 13.95 -10.45 -6.97
N TYR A 681 12.75 -10.67 -6.46
CA TYR A 681 11.66 -11.34 -7.16
C TYR A 681 10.50 -10.37 -7.37
N ALA A 682 9.94 -10.37 -8.58
CA ALA A 682 8.78 -9.53 -8.91
C ALA A 682 7.81 -10.24 -9.85
N THR A 683 6.51 -10.05 -9.64
CA THR A 683 5.50 -10.50 -10.60
C THR A 683 5.21 -9.43 -11.65
N GLY A 684 5.08 -9.81 -12.91
CA GLY A 684 4.43 -8.97 -13.92
C GLY A 684 2.92 -9.17 -13.89
N PHE A 685 2.16 -8.14 -13.53
CA PHE A 685 0.71 -8.20 -13.43
C PHE A 685 0.03 -8.72 -14.72
N TYR A 686 0.47 -8.21 -15.86
CA TYR A 686 -0.15 -8.46 -17.14
C TYR A 686 0.45 -9.64 -17.89
N THR A 687 1.76 -9.86 -17.79
CA THR A 687 2.44 -11.02 -18.36
C THR A 687 2.22 -12.29 -17.55
N GLN A 688 1.91 -12.14 -16.27
CA GLN A 688 1.73 -13.21 -15.29
C GLN A 688 2.99 -14.04 -15.08
N ASN A 689 4.16 -13.44 -15.29
CA ASN A 689 5.46 -14.06 -15.07
C ASN A 689 6.00 -13.67 -13.69
N ILE A 690 6.79 -14.55 -13.09
CA ILE A 690 7.66 -14.21 -11.97
C ILE A 690 9.07 -14.02 -12.52
N TYR A 691 9.61 -12.85 -12.28
CA TYR A 691 10.96 -12.44 -12.66
C TYR A 691 11.86 -12.53 -11.43
N VAL A 692 13.11 -12.95 -11.66
CA VAL A 692 14.21 -12.84 -10.71
C VAL A 692 15.26 -11.90 -11.27
N TYR A 693 15.82 -11.06 -10.42
CA TYR A 693 16.93 -10.15 -10.68
C TYR A 693 18.08 -10.57 -9.75
N ALA A 694 19.24 -10.84 -10.32
CA ALA A 694 20.41 -11.29 -9.57
C ALA A 694 21.65 -10.60 -10.15
N ASP A 695 22.30 -9.75 -9.37
CA ASP A 695 23.54 -9.08 -9.79
C ASP A 695 24.70 -10.08 -9.86
N LYS A 696 25.28 -10.20 -11.06
CA LYS A 696 26.35 -11.16 -11.38
C LYS A 696 27.69 -10.47 -11.53
N ASP A 697 27.73 -9.15 -11.71
CA ASP A 697 28.96 -8.42 -11.98
C ASP A 697 29.43 -7.50 -10.84
N GLY A 698 28.62 -7.34 -9.80
CA GLY A 698 28.94 -6.56 -8.60
C GLY A 698 28.67 -5.06 -8.77
N ASP A 699 27.82 -4.66 -9.72
CA ASP A 699 27.41 -3.26 -9.89
C ASP A 699 26.09 -3.00 -9.17
N ALA A 700 26.16 -2.53 -7.92
CA ALA A 700 25.01 -2.15 -7.09
C ALA A 700 24.06 -1.11 -7.72
N THR A 701 24.48 -0.39 -8.77
CA THR A 701 23.64 0.63 -9.42
C THR A 701 22.99 0.14 -10.71
N LYS A 702 23.22 -1.12 -11.10
CA LYS A 702 22.79 -1.64 -12.39
C LYS A 702 22.50 -3.12 -12.34
N ILE A 703 21.28 -3.45 -12.78
CA ILE A 703 20.93 -4.82 -13.15
C ILE A 703 20.65 -4.85 -14.65
N GLY A 704 21.48 -5.59 -15.39
CA GLY A 704 21.40 -5.75 -16.84
C GLY A 704 20.30 -6.72 -17.27
N ALA A 705 19.95 -6.69 -18.56
CA ALA A 705 18.94 -7.61 -19.11
C ALA A 705 19.35 -9.10 -19.06
N ASP A 706 20.64 -9.40 -18.95
CA ASP A 706 21.23 -10.74 -18.77
C ASP A 706 21.30 -11.21 -17.31
N GLU A 707 20.95 -10.33 -16.38
CA GLU A 707 20.84 -10.56 -14.93
C GLU A 707 19.39 -10.76 -14.49
N VAL A 708 18.47 -10.77 -15.45
CA VAL A 708 17.06 -11.04 -15.22
C VAL A 708 16.63 -12.35 -15.86
N SER A 709 15.80 -13.12 -15.17
CA SER A 709 15.25 -14.37 -15.70
C SER A 709 13.80 -14.57 -15.29
N ILE A 710 13.06 -15.40 -16.05
CA ILE A 710 11.70 -15.83 -15.68
C ILE A 710 11.81 -17.16 -14.95
N VAL A 711 11.33 -17.23 -13.71
CA VAL A 711 11.38 -18.44 -12.88
C VAL A 711 10.04 -19.16 -12.81
N ALA A 712 8.92 -18.46 -13.00
CA ALA A 712 7.59 -19.07 -13.02
C ALA A 712 6.58 -18.26 -13.86
N ARG A 713 5.39 -18.84 -14.11
CA ARG A 713 4.28 -18.25 -14.87
C ARG A 713 2.93 -18.59 -14.25
N GLY A 714 1.93 -17.74 -14.48
CA GLY A 714 0.54 -17.90 -14.04
C GLY A 714 0.14 -17.04 -12.84
N HIS A 715 1.03 -16.17 -12.34
CA HIS A 715 0.84 -15.40 -11.10
C HIS A 715 0.80 -13.90 -11.38
N ARG A 716 -0.08 -13.15 -10.71
CA ARG A 716 -0.36 -11.74 -11.05
C ARG A 716 -0.04 -10.72 -9.96
N PHE A 717 0.08 -11.14 -8.70
CA PHE A 717 0.16 -10.22 -7.57
C PHE A 717 0.97 -10.81 -6.44
N GLY A 718 1.77 -9.97 -5.79
CA GLY A 718 2.34 -10.19 -4.46
C GLY A 718 3.32 -11.34 -4.39
N LEU A 719 4.49 -11.10 -3.80
CA LEU A 719 5.43 -12.14 -3.43
C LEU A 719 5.80 -11.94 -1.97
N ALA A 720 6.13 -13.03 -1.29
CA ALA A 720 6.76 -12.98 0.02
C ALA A 720 7.95 -13.93 -0.03
N ALA A 721 9.09 -13.50 0.45
CA ALA A 721 10.26 -14.33 0.65
C ALA A 721 10.43 -14.68 2.13
N VAL A 722 10.85 -15.92 2.43
CA VAL A 722 11.01 -16.40 3.80
C VAL A 722 12.29 -17.23 3.97
N ASN A 723 13.22 -16.73 4.79
CA ASN A 723 14.50 -17.40 5.09
C ASN A 723 14.34 -18.72 5.86
N SER A 724 13.25 -18.87 6.62
CA SER A 724 12.88 -20.14 7.22
C SER A 724 11.36 -20.24 7.36
N VAL A 725 10.81 -21.45 7.22
CA VAL A 725 9.38 -21.72 7.41
C VAL A 725 8.96 -21.67 8.90
N LYS A 726 9.85 -21.26 9.81
CA LYS A 726 9.67 -21.34 11.27
C LYS A 726 9.37 -20.03 11.96
N ASP A 727 9.79 -18.92 11.39
CA ASP A 727 9.54 -17.58 11.91
C ASP A 727 8.91 -16.78 10.78
N HIS A 728 7.59 -16.59 10.83
CA HIS A 728 6.98 -15.49 10.11
C HIS A 728 7.39 -14.21 10.85
N GLY A 729 8.48 -13.61 10.39
CA GLY A 729 8.75 -12.19 10.63
C GLY A 729 7.73 -11.33 9.90
N ALA A 730 7.81 -10.01 10.13
CA ALA A 730 6.97 -9.01 9.51
C ALA A 730 6.82 -9.24 8.00
N GLY A 731 5.58 -9.29 7.50
CA GLY A 731 5.28 -9.46 6.08
C GLY A 731 4.24 -8.45 5.60
N TYR A 732 4.52 -7.78 4.49
CA TYR A 732 3.62 -6.80 3.86
C TYR A 732 2.97 -7.42 2.63
N PHE A 733 1.63 -7.37 2.52
CA PHE A 733 0.92 -7.80 1.31
C PHE A 733 0.00 -6.69 0.78
N ASN A 734 0.00 -6.47 -0.54
CA ASN A 734 -0.98 -5.61 -1.21
C ASN A 734 -2.05 -6.47 -1.90
N MET A 735 -3.32 -6.30 -1.52
CA MET A 735 -4.47 -7.00 -2.07
C MET A 735 -5.24 -6.09 -3.04
N SER A 736 -5.10 -6.25 -4.35
CA SER A 736 -5.97 -5.53 -5.30
C SER A 736 -7.41 -6.08 -5.25
N PRO A 737 -8.44 -5.27 -5.62
CA PRO A 737 -9.82 -5.71 -5.92
C PRO A 737 -9.98 -6.87 -6.91
N TYR A 738 -8.87 -7.32 -7.51
CA TYR A 738 -8.82 -8.20 -8.67
C TYR A 738 -8.23 -9.60 -8.36
N GLY A 739 -8.01 -9.93 -7.08
CA GLY A 739 -7.88 -11.29 -6.56
C GLY A 739 -6.47 -11.93 -6.56
N GLY A 740 -6.19 -12.69 -5.49
CA GLY A 740 -5.16 -13.74 -5.34
C GLY A 740 -3.74 -13.27 -4.97
N VAL A 741 -3.30 -13.55 -3.74
CA VAL A 741 -1.92 -13.36 -3.25
C VAL A 741 -1.26 -14.74 -3.03
N PRO A 742 -0.11 -15.04 -3.65
CA PRO A 742 0.74 -16.18 -3.31
C PRO A 742 1.95 -15.78 -2.46
N THR A 743 2.32 -16.67 -1.56
CA THR A 743 3.58 -16.71 -0.80
C THR A 743 4.58 -17.62 -1.55
N LEU A 744 5.84 -17.20 -1.71
CA LEU A 744 6.91 -17.99 -2.35
C LEU A 744 7.75 -18.72 -1.29
#